data_AF-A0A222EQE7-F1
#
_entry.id   AF-A0A222EQE7-F1
#
_cell.length_a   1.000
_cell.length_b   1.000
_cell.length_c   1.000
_cell.angle_alpha   90.00
_cell.angle_beta   90.00
_cell.angle_gamma   90.00
#
_symmetry.space_group_name_H-M   'P 1'
#
loop_
_entity.id
_entity.type
_entity.pdbx_description
1 polymer ?
#
loop_
_entity_poly.entity_id
_entity_poly.type
_entity_poly.pdbx_seq_one_letter_code
_entity_poly.pdbx_strand_id
1 'polypeptide(L)'
;MKIKIFAPCDGSATSLQDLKDGVFSEKLLGDGIVFYPKSSDFFSVMQEGTLLQIFETKHAYFFKDKEFENSILMHIGLDTVKLKGKPFSIVAKEKEEINKNSLIVKVDIDYIKNENISIATPITVSGDYEYSIENITIGDVKKGECLFEINYEIKDIVKDKESNIAEFKSKYLLAAEQFIKDIGGQGNYKDAYNCMTRLRLSIIDKELVNIKSIEKNKLVKGVVWNGFELQIIIGGECYKVKDEILNLRAKQSGTPEINSEKLRPSLSKIFLGIITGIMAPNVPIILASGILSAVYALFASLGLVEDSANMNMLSAIMKIMSKTGILLVGIFFCMNTVKYFGGNILLGALLGLLLVSRFYYQTGVSDPELYKFGTYIQDSTYKVSGWYMFNIGDYPIIIRSYEGSILPFIFVGFISVYIDKWIKTWMPSTVDVVFRYPLVIILTITPTLFLLGPMLSLVEIGMAKLIGFIENWPLGIGVGIFAFIIQPLVFCGIHVAVYVTLQAPLIAQTGSSLILPGGQAAVWGQIGAAIGVLIMTKNKNLKTIIIGTLPSAAFGITETILYGVNIPKGRPFIIGCAAGAVGGVVMGTLGVRLQRLVGDGILYPMGLNGIDQLWFLIGSLVSLIAGILLTIFLYKERLNEYKYSKKISSKLRSFLIKYFPQVKVDNKEKLETLNKEFLNSKKEFLDYEKYLQKLTNIESKILKVEQKEENAKKKLYKKIKQLENKTNEFAKTKKDQYVNIYNNYSLDSEKLKLSLLKTDLVNENSYVINSYNTKTKSLEKSVDNFLTNLEKDYRTKYINNFKGGYWNAIHTVDISYGYEDIKVFGLNKKEKKDLTSLMIKGDK
;
A
#
# COMPACT_ATOMS: atom_id res chain seq x y z
N MET A 1 -17.79 -27.97 -39.04
CA MET A 1 -18.64 -28.89 -38.26
C MET A 1 -19.86 -28.13 -37.75
N LYS A 2 -20.88 -28.84 -37.23
CA LYS A 2 -22.14 -28.26 -36.74
C LYS A 2 -22.49 -28.77 -35.34
N ILE A 3 -22.82 -27.88 -34.42
CA ILE A 3 -23.42 -28.20 -33.11
C ILE A 3 -24.85 -27.70 -33.07
N LYS A 4 -25.75 -28.45 -32.44
CA LYS A 4 -27.16 -28.08 -32.27
C LYS A 4 -27.44 -27.71 -30.81
N ILE A 5 -28.09 -26.57 -30.60
CA ILE A 5 -28.57 -26.12 -29.31
C ILE A 5 -30.07 -26.39 -29.21
N PHE A 6 -30.54 -26.86 -28.05
CA PHE A 6 -31.90 -27.37 -27.84
C PHE A 6 -32.64 -26.63 -26.73
N ALA A 7 -33.97 -26.61 -26.84
CA ALA A 7 -34.86 -26.04 -25.83
C ALA A 7 -34.77 -26.84 -24.51
N PRO A 8 -34.41 -26.20 -23.38
CA PRO A 8 -34.19 -26.90 -22.11
C PRO A 8 -35.49 -27.39 -21.47
N CYS A 9 -36.63 -26.78 -21.79
CA CYS A 9 -37.97 -27.24 -21.41
C CYS A 9 -38.98 -26.78 -22.47
N ASP A 10 -40.28 -26.90 -22.21
CA ASP A 10 -41.32 -26.32 -23.07
C ASP A 10 -41.40 -24.80 -22.85
N GLY A 11 -41.55 -24.01 -23.91
CA GLY A 11 -41.49 -22.55 -23.81
C GLY A 11 -41.74 -21.82 -25.13
N SER A 12 -41.21 -20.61 -25.24
CA SER A 12 -41.12 -19.86 -26.50
C SER A 12 -39.77 -19.16 -26.66
N ALA A 13 -39.30 -19.03 -27.89
CA ALA A 13 -38.04 -18.40 -28.25
C ALA A 13 -38.27 -17.04 -28.96
N THR A 14 -37.48 -16.03 -28.63
CA THR A 14 -37.48 -14.71 -29.29
C THR A 14 -36.05 -14.27 -29.64
N SER A 15 -35.92 -13.22 -30.47
CA SER A 15 -34.61 -12.62 -30.74
C SER A 15 -33.99 -12.10 -29.44
N LEU A 16 -32.67 -12.20 -29.35
CA LEU A 16 -31.91 -11.63 -28.24
C LEU A 16 -32.07 -10.11 -28.14
N GLN A 17 -32.26 -9.44 -29.28
CA GLN A 17 -32.46 -7.99 -29.39
C GLN A 17 -33.83 -7.50 -28.85
N ASP A 18 -34.84 -8.37 -28.77
CA ASP A 18 -36.18 -8.01 -28.28
C ASP A 18 -36.22 -7.88 -26.74
N LEU A 19 -35.15 -8.29 -26.06
CA LEU A 19 -35.09 -8.37 -24.62
C LEU A 19 -34.79 -7.00 -23.99
N LYS A 20 -35.60 -6.62 -23.01
CA LYS A 20 -35.47 -5.35 -22.27
C LYS A 20 -34.43 -5.44 -21.15
N ASP A 21 -33.20 -5.77 -21.51
CA ASP A 21 -32.00 -5.60 -20.69
C ASP A 21 -30.91 -4.86 -21.48
N GLY A 22 -29.80 -4.49 -20.83
CA GLY A 22 -28.64 -3.84 -21.47
C GLY A 22 -27.38 -4.71 -21.50
N VAL A 23 -27.53 -6.05 -21.51
CA VAL A 23 -26.40 -6.99 -21.39
C VAL A 23 -26.49 -8.11 -22.43
N PHE A 24 -27.62 -8.80 -22.49
CA PHE A 24 -27.88 -9.83 -23.49
C PHE A 24 -28.35 -9.21 -24.80
N SER A 25 -29.23 -8.20 -24.76
CA SER A 25 -29.73 -7.53 -25.97
C SER A 25 -28.62 -6.88 -26.82
N GLU A 26 -27.60 -6.33 -26.16
CA GLU A 26 -26.38 -5.78 -26.76
C GLU A 26 -25.33 -6.86 -27.13
N LYS A 27 -25.67 -8.16 -27.01
CA LYS A 27 -24.80 -9.31 -27.30
C LYS A 27 -23.49 -9.36 -26.49
N LEU A 28 -23.42 -8.68 -25.35
CA LEU A 28 -22.18 -8.58 -24.55
C LEU A 28 -21.75 -9.91 -23.93
N LEU A 29 -22.69 -10.85 -23.75
CA LEU A 29 -22.49 -12.22 -23.28
C LEU A 29 -22.66 -13.27 -24.41
N GLY A 30 -22.43 -12.87 -25.65
CA GLY A 30 -22.42 -13.75 -26.82
C GLY A 30 -23.66 -13.67 -27.71
N ASP A 31 -23.56 -14.30 -28.87
CA ASP A 31 -24.67 -14.47 -29.81
C ASP A 31 -25.60 -15.61 -29.36
N GLY A 32 -26.90 -15.50 -29.64
CA GLY A 32 -27.87 -16.51 -29.23
C GLY A 32 -29.31 -16.00 -29.27
N ILE A 33 -30.15 -16.56 -28.40
CA ILE A 33 -31.59 -16.24 -28.32
C ILE A 33 -32.06 -16.07 -26.87
N VAL A 34 -33.33 -15.70 -26.71
CA VAL A 34 -34.01 -15.64 -25.41
C VAL A 34 -35.12 -16.66 -25.38
N PHE A 35 -35.15 -17.43 -24.31
CA PHE A 35 -36.12 -18.48 -24.07
C PHE A 35 -37.04 -18.13 -22.91
N TYR A 36 -38.35 -18.25 -23.08
CA TYR A 36 -39.37 -18.02 -22.05
C TYR A 36 -39.96 -19.37 -21.59
N PRO A 37 -39.58 -19.86 -20.39
CA PRO A 37 -39.95 -21.18 -19.92
C PRO A 37 -41.42 -21.25 -19.47
N LYS A 38 -42.09 -22.35 -19.84
CA LYS A 38 -43.44 -22.72 -19.35
C LYS A 38 -43.40 -23.86 -18.32
N SER A 39 -42.25 -24.51 -18.13
CA SER A 39 -42.07 -25.65 -17.20
C SER A 39 -40.87 -25.45 -16.27
N SER A 40 -41.00 -25.93 -15.03
CA SER A 40 -40.01 -25.83 -13.95
C SER A 40 -38.79 -26.73 -14.09
N ASP A 41 -38.83 -27.78 -14.91
CA ASP A 41 -37.74 -28.75 -15.05
C ASP A 41 -36.87 -28.43 -16.27
N PHE A 42 -35.62 -27.99 -16.05
CA PHE A 42 -34.69 -27.57 -17.10
C PHE A 42 -33.65 -28.64 -17.40
N PHE A 43 -33.60 -29.05 -18.65
CA PHE A 43 -32.68 -30.05 -19.20
C PHE A 43 -31.49 -29.39 -19.91
N SER A 44 -30.50 -30.19 -20.30
CA SER A 44 -29.34 -29.73 -21.08
C SER A 44 -29.75 -29.11 -22.42
N VAL A 45 -29.10 -28.01 -22.79
CA VAL A 45 -29.25 -27.36 -24.10
C VAL A 45 -28.35 -27.99 -25.18
N MET A 46 -27.50 -28.96 -24.85
CA MET A 46 -26.55 -29.60 -25.78
C MET A 46 -26.98 -31.02 -26.15
N GLN A 47 -26.68 -31.44 -27.40
CA GLN A 47 -26.86 -32.85 -27.82
C GLN A 47 -26.06 -33.79 -26.91
N GLU A 48 -24.76 -33.54 -26.80
CA GLU A 48 -23.78 -34.17 -25.90
C GLU A 48 -22.76 -33.11 -25.47
N GLY A 49 -22.17 -33.24 -24.29
CA GLY A 49 -21.15 -32.30 -23.80
C GLY A 49 -20.86 -32.47 -22.30
N THR A 50 -20.23 -31.46 -21.70
CA THR A 50 -19.93 -31.42 -20.26
C THR A 50 -20.57 -30.17 -19.62
N LEU A 51 -21.21 -30.34 -18.46
CA LEU A 51 -21.62 -29.20 -17.61
C LEU A 51 -20.37 -28.62 -16.95
N LEU A 52 -19.78 -27.58 -17.54
CA LEU A 52 -18.48 -27.05 -17.16
C LEU A 52 -18.50 -26.37 -15.78
N GLN A 53 -19.54 -25.57 -15.51
CA GLN A 53 -19.64 -24.75 -14.29
C GLN A 53 -21.10 -24.42 -13.95
N ILE A 54 -21.41 -24.37 -12.65
CA ILE A 54 -22.66 -23.87 -12.07
C ILE A 54 -22.33 -22.65 -11.21
N PHE A 55 -23.02 -21.52 -11.41
CA PHE A 55 -22.74 -20.30 -10.64
C PHE A 55 -23.20 -20.42 -9.18
N GLU A 56 -22.54 -19.72 -8.25
CA GLU A 56 -22.79 -19.82 -6.79
C GLU A 56 -24.27 -19.57 -6.41
N THR A 57 -24.92 -18.60 -7.06
CA THR A 57 -26.34 -18.29 -6.87
C THR A 57 -27.28 -19.11 -7.77
N LYS A 58 -26.78 -20.14 -8.45
CA LYS A 58 -27.51 -21.18 -9.21
C LYS A 58 -28.38 -20.69 -10.38
N HIS A 59 -28.19 -19.46 -10.83
CA HIS A 59 -28.98 -18.86 -11.91
C HIS A 59 -28.45 -19.21 -13.31
N ALA A 60 -27.16 -19.55 -13.44
CA ALA A 60 -26.50 -19.73 -14.72
C ALA A 60 -25.65 -21.01 -14.78
N TYR A 61 -25.52 -21.54 -16.00
CA TYR A 61 -24.93 -22.84 -16.34
C TYR A 61 -24.07 -22.70 -17.59
N PHE A 62 -22.79 -23.04 -17.50
CA PHE A 62 -21.91 -23.13 -18.67
C PHE A 62 -21.77 -24.58 -19.13
N PHE A 63 -21.91 -24.79 -20.43
CA PHE A 63 -21.71 -26.06 -21.11
C PHE A 63 -20.56 -25.96 -22.10
N LYS A 64 -19.86 -27.09 -22.30
CA LYS A 64 -18.77 -27.22 -23.26
C LYS A 64 -18.92 -28.48 -24.10
N ASP A 65 -18.62 -28.36 -25.39
CA ASP A 65 -18.56 -29.44 -26.37
C ASP A 65 -17.20 -30.18 -26.32
N LYS A 66 -17.12 -31.36 -26.93
CA LYS A 66 -15.86 -32.13 -27.01
C LYS A 66 -14.88 -31.54 -28.04
N GLU A 67 -15.37 -30.91 -29.10
CA GLU A 67 -14.57 -30.45 -30.25
C GLU A 67 -14.68 -28.92 -30.49
N PHE A 68 -15.72 -28.27 -29.95
CA PHE A 68 -15.88 -26.81 -29.99
C PHE A 68 -15.39 -26.14 -28.70
N GLU A 69 -14.41 -25.25 -28.85
CA GLU A 69 -13.69 -24.62 -27.73
C GLU A 69 -14.42 -23.42 -27.09
N ASN A 70 -15.43 -22.84 -27.76
CA ASN A 70 -16.24 -21.75 -27.20
C ASN A 70 -17.27 -22.29 -26.19
N SER A 71 -17.67 -21.43 -25.24
CA SER A 71 -18.62 -21.78 -24.17
C SER A 71 -20.06 -21.50 -24.55
N ILE A 72 -20.98 -22.35 -24.09
CA ILE A 72 -22.43 -22.17 -24.26
C ILE A 72 -23.04 -21.86 -22.88
N LEU A 73 -23.80 -20.78 -22.77
CA LEU A 73 -24.42 -20.30 -21.54
C LEU A 73 -25.93 -20.53 -21.57
N MET A 74 -26.51 -21.00 -20.45
CA MET A 74 -27.93 -20.88 -20.15
C MET A 74 -28.09 -20.09 -18.85
N HIS A 75 -28.80 -18.96 -18.91
CA HIS A 75 -29.00 -18.04 -17.78
C HIS A 75 -30.47 -17.93 -17.42
N ILE A 76 -30.94 -18.57 -16.34
CA ILE A 76 -32.37 -18.71 -16.03
C ILE A 76 -32.89 -17.49 -15.24
N GLY A 77 -33.65 -16.64 -15.94
CA GLY A 77 -34.27 -15.43 -15.39
C GLY A 77 -33.28 -14.29 -15.17
N LEU A 78 -33.57 -13.11 -15.71
CA LEU A 78 -32.57 -12.04 -15.86
C LEU A 78 -31.97 -11.47 -14.57
N ASP A 79 -32.71 -11.51 -13.47
CA ASP A 79 -32.34 -10.85 -12.22
C ASP A 79 -32.30 -11.82 -11.01
N THR A 80 -32.40 -13.12 -11.28
CA THR A 80 -32.55 -14.18 -10.27
C THR A 80 -31.32 -14.35 -9.37
N VAL A 81 -30.17 -13.77 -9.76
CA VAL A 81 -28.99 -13.57 -8.90
C VAL A 81 -29.37 -12.96 -7.55
N LYS A 82 -30.30 -11.99 -7.54
CA LYS A 82 -30.81 -11.30 -6.34
C LYS A 82 -31.48 -12.25 -5.35
N LEU A 83 -32.00 -13.38 -5.83
CA LEU A 83 -32.70 -14.41 -5.04
C LEU A 83 -31.74 -15.40 -4.35
N LYS A 84 -30.42 -15.27 -4.55
CA LYS A 84 -29.37 -16.03 -3.84
C LYS A 84 -29.58 -17.55 -3.85
N GLY A 85 -29.97 -18.11 -4.99
CA GLY A 85 -30.13 -19.56 -5.15
C GLY A 85 -31.42 -20.16 -4.59
N LYS A 86 -32.33 -19.36 -4.01
CA LYS A 86 -33.60 -19.85 -3.41
C LYS A 86 -34.50 -20.64 -4.37
N PRO A 87 -34.82 -20.18 -5.61
CA PRO A 87 -35.73 -20.91 -6.49
C PRO A 87 -35.08 -22.11 -7.20
N PHE A 88 -33.79 -22.40 -6.97
CA PHE A 88 -33.00 -23.33 -7.77
C PHE A 88 -32.59 -24.59 -6.99
N SER A 89 -33.17 -25.73 -7.37
CA SER A 89 -32.80 -27.06 -6.91
C SER A 89 -31.96 -27.79 -7.96
N ILE A 90 -30.65 -27.75 -7.78
CA ILE A 90 -29.65 -28.38 -8.67
C ILE A 90 -29.80 -29.90 -8.65
N VAL A 91 -29.71 -30.53 -9.83
CA VAL A 91 -29.74 -31.99 -10.01
C VAL A 91 -28.39 -32.51 -10.54
N ALA A 92 -27.84 -31.88 -11.57
CA ALA A 92 -26.54 -32.25 -12.17
C ALA A 92 -25.35 -31.60 -11.43
N LYS A 93 -24.16 -32.20 -11.55
CA LYS A 93 -22.92 -31.73 -10.93
C LYS A 93 -21.98 -31.07 -11.95
N GLU A 94 -21.08 -30.21 -11.46
CA GLU A 94 -20.00 -29.67 -12.29
C GLU A 94 -19.08 -30.79 -12.80
N LYS A 95 -18.64 -30.66 -14.05
CA LYS A 95 -17.81 -31.59 -14.81
C LYS A 95 -18.46 -32.94 -15.12
N GLU A 96 -19.77 -33.06 -14.95
CA GLU A 96 -20.55 -34.23 -15.37
C GLU A 96 -20.76 -34.22 -16.90
N GLU A 97 -20.61 -35.38 -17.54
CA GLU A 97 -21.01 -35.55 -18.95
C GLU A 97 -22.54 -35.58 -19.04
N ILE A 98 -23.09 -34.84 -20.01
CA ILE A 98 -24.52 -34.64 -20.18
C ILE A 98 -24.94 -34.82 -21.63
N ASN A 99 -26.23 -35.08 -21.83
CA ASN A 99 -26.89 -35.02 -23.13
C ASN A 99 -28.22 -34.27 -22.98
N LYS A 100 -28.94 -34.02 -24.08
CA LYS A 100 -30.21 -33.25 -24.09
C LYS A 100 -31.34 -33.80 -23.19
N ASN A 101 -31.22 -35.04 -22.70
CA ASN A 101 -32.17 -35.65 -21.76
C ASN A 101 -31.72 -35.56 -20.29
N SER A 102 -30.51 -35.08 -20.00
CA SER A 102 -30.01 -34.84 -18.64
C SER A 102 -30.75 -33.67 -17.98
N LEU A 103 -31.37 -33.90 -16.83
CA LEU A 103 -32.01 -32.85 -16.01
C LEU A 103 -30.92 -32.08 -15.24
N ILE A 104 -30.87 -30.76 -15.41
CA ILE A 104 -29.82 -29.92 -14.82
C ILE A 104 -30.29 -29.27 -13.52
N VAL A 105 -31.48 -28.66 -13.53
CA VAL A 105 -32.04 -27.92 -12.40
C VAL A 105 -33.57 -27.92 -12.43
N LYS A 106 -34.18 -27.91 -11.23
CA LYS A 106 -35.60 -27.60 -11.03
C LYS A 106 -35.76 -26.16 -10.51
N VAL A 107 -36.69 -25.42 -11.08
CA VAL A 107 -36.84 -23.97 -10.93
C VAL A 107 -38.25 -23.61 -10.47
N ASP A 108 -38.36 -22.90 -9.34
CA ASP A 108 -39.63 -22.31 -8.90
C ASP A 108 -39.93 -21.03 -9.69
N ILE A 109 -40.65 -21.19 -10.80
CA ILE A 109 -41.01 -20.12 -11.73
C ILE A 109 -42.01 -19.13 -11.08
N ASP A 110 -42.90 -19.61 -10.22
CA ASP A 110 -43.91 -18.75 -9.59
C ASP A 110 -43.29 -17.93 -8.46
N TYR A 111 -42.30 -18.46 -7.72
CA TYR A 111 -41.48 -17.66 -6.83
C TYR A 111 -40.75 -16.51 -7.57
N ILE A 112 -40.18 -16.78 -8.76
CA ILE A 112 -39.51 -15.75 -9.58
C ILE A 112 -40.50 -14.65 -10.01
N LYS A 113 -41.72 -15.02 -10.43
CA LYS A 113 -42.78 -14.05 -10.78
C LYS A 113 -43.24 -13.24 -9.56
N ASN A 114 -43.41 -13.87 -8.40
CA ASN A 114 -43.87 -13.22 -7.16
C ASN A 114 -42.87 -12.16 -6.66
N GLU A 115 -41.57 -12.35 -6.91
CA GLU A 115 -40.52 -11.37 -6.62
C GLU A 115 -40.39 -10.29 -7.72
N ASN A 116 -41.33 -10.21 -8.68
CA ASN A 116 -41.34 -9.30 -9.83
C ASN A 116 -40.10 -9.39 -10.74
N ILE A 117 -39.51 -10.58 -10.87
CA ILE A 117 -38.34 -10.83 -11.73
C ILE A 117 -38.75 -11.51 -13.04
N SER A 118 -38.11 -11.11 -14.14
CA SER A 118 -38.35 -11.71 -15.46
C SER A 118 -37.82 -13.15 -15.52
N ILE A 119 -38.66 -14.06 -16.02
CA ILE A 119 -38.31 -15.47 -16.29
C ILE A 119 -37.56 -15.67 -17.61
N ALA A 120 -37.31 -14.59 -18.37
CA ALA A 120 -36.54 -14.62 -19.60
C ALA A 120 -35.18 -15.31 -19.38
N THR A 121 -34.90 -16.33 -20.17
CA THR A 121 -33.75 -17.21 -20.05
C THR A 121 -32.87 -17.09 -21.30
N PRO A 122 -31.87 -16.19 -21.33
CA PRO A 122 -30.92 -16.13 -22.43
C PRO A 122 -30.14 -17.44 -22.58
N ILE A 123 -29.98 -17.88 -23.83
CA ILE A 123 -29.14 -19.01 -24.21
C ILE A 123 -28.17 -18.51 -25.29
N THR A 124 -26.88 -18.40 -24.96
CA THR A 124 -25.86 -17.72 -25.78
C THR A 124 -24.59 -18.53 -25.95
N VAL A 125 -23.79 -18.17 -26.94
CA VAL A 125 -22.48 -18.77 -27.28
C VAL A 125 -21.42 -17.67 -27.17
N SER A 126 -20.31 -17.94 -26.48
CA SER A 126 -19.22 -16.96 -26.35
C SER A 126 -17.85 -17.62 -26.26
N GLY A 127 -16.88 -17.05 -26.98
CA GLY A 127 -15.48 -17.48 -26.98
C GLY A 127 -14.68 -16.84 -28.13
N ASP A 128 -13.38 -17.17 -28.19
CA ASP A 128 -12.40 -16.52 -29.07
C ASP A 128 -12.28 -17.14 -30.47
N TYR A 129 -12.88 -18.32 -30.71
CA TYR A 129 -12.82 -19.01 -32.01
C TYR A 129 -13.98 -18.57 -32.92
N GLU A 130 -13.74 -18.51 -34.23
CA GLU A 130 -14.76 -18.11 -35.21
C GLU A 130 -15.91 -19.14 -35.30
N TYR A 131 -17.14 -18.64 -35.27
CA TYR A 131 -18.37 -19.41 -35.48
C TYR A 131 -19.46 -18.54 -36.13
N SER A 132 -20.43 -19.18 -36.78
CA SER A 132 -21.69 -18.55 -37.16
C SER A 132 -22.86 -19.25 -36.46
N ILE A 133 -23.91 -18.50 -36.14
CA ILE A 133 -25.20 -19.05 -35.72
C ILE A 133 -26.16 -19.05 -36.91
N GLU A 134 -26.75 -20.20 -37.19
CA GLU A 134 -27.68 -20.45 -38.29
C GLU A 134 -28.95 -21.14 -37.77
N ASN A 135 -29.99 -21.22 -38.62
CA ASN A 135 -31.20 -21.99 -38.35
C ASN A 135 -31.88 -21.65 -37.00
N ILE A 136 -32.02 -20.35 -36.72
CA ILE A 136 -32.62 -19.84 -35.48
C ILE A 136 -34.14 -20.04 -35.49
N THR A 137 -34.66 -20.77 -34.51
CA THR A 137 -36.09 -21.00 -34.28
C THR A 137 -36.66 -19.92 -33.37
N ILE A 138 -37.75 -19.27 -33.80
CA ILE A 138 -38.49 -18.23 -33.08
C ILE A 138 -39.96 -18.67 -32.98
N GLY A 139 -40.60 -18.44 -31.83
CA GLY A 139 -41.98 -18.87 -31.56
C GLY A 139 -42.07 -19.93 -30.45
N ASP A 140 -43.23 -20.57 -30.32
CA ASP A 140 -43.42 -21.67 -29.36
C ASP A 140 -42.58 -22.89 -29.74
N VAL A 141 -41.88 -23.47 -28.76
CA VAL A 141 -40.97 -24.62 -28.92
C VAL A 141 -41.11 -25.60 -27.75
N LYS A 142 -40.98 -26.89 -28.03
CA LYS A 142 -41.03 -27.96 -27.04
C LYS A 142 -39.63 -28.38 -26.58
N LYS A 143 -39.55 -28.96 -25.38
CA LYS A 143 -38.32 -29.54 -24.83
C LYS A 143 -37.62 -30.43 -25.87
N GLY A 144 -36.34 -30.15 -26.13
CA GLY A 144 -35.51 -30.95 -27.05
C GLY A 144 -35.71 -30.65 -28.53
N GLU A 145 -36.52 -29.65 -28.90
CA GLU A 145 -36.50 -29.05 -30.25
C GLU A 145 -35.27 -28.13 -30.40
N CYS A 146 -34.78 -27.95 -31.63
CA CYS A 146 -33.57 -27.19 -31.90
C CYS A 146 -33.86 -25.68 -31.92
N LEU A 147 -33.11 -24.92 -31.12
CA LEU A 147 -33.21 -23.47 -31.03
C LEU A 147 -32.35 -22.76 -32.08
N PHE A 148 -31.13 -23.27 -32.32
CA PHE A 148 -30.22 -22.79 -33.35
C PHE A 148 -29.06 -23.78 -33.57
N GLU A 149 -28.37 -23.64 -34.70
CA GLU A 149 -27.16 -24.38 -35.04
C GLU A 149 -25.92 -23.47 -34.99
N ILE A 150 -24.80 -24.02 -34.54
CA ILE A 150 -23.49 -23.35 -34.50
C ILE A 150 -22.59 -24.01 -35.53
N ASN A 151 -22.14 -23.27 -36.54
CA ASN A 151 -21.13 -23.73 -37.50
C ASN A 151 -19.74 -23.22 -37.10
N TYR A 152 -18.72 -24.08 -37.18
CA TYR A 152 -17.33 -23.73 -36.88
C TYR A 152 -16.34 -24.56 -37.73
N GLU A 153 -15.12 -24.06 -37.92
CA GLU A 153 -14.02 -24.77 -38.58
C GLU A 153 -13.04 -25.36 -37.56
N ILE A 154 -12.61 -26.61 -37.74
CA ILE A 154 -11.44 -27.16 -37.05
C ILE A 154 -10.23 -26.95 -37.95
N LYS A 155 -9.25 -26.18 -37.48
CA LYS A 155 -7.93 -26.04 -38.13
C LYS A 155 -6.93 -26.91 -37.38
N ASP A 156 -6.44 -27.97 -38.04
CA ASP A 156 -5.37 -28.80 -37.53
C ASP A 156 -4.07 -27.98 -37.40
N ILE A 157 -3.63 -27.75 -36.17
CA ILE A 157 -2.39 -27.03 -35.88
C ILE A 157 -1.32 -28.03 -35.43
N VAL A 158 -0.50 -28.44 -36.38
CA VAL A 158 0.87 -28.91 -36.09
C VAL A 158 1.60 -27.77 -35.39
N LYS A 159 2.07 -28.04 -34.17
CA LYS A 159 2.72 -27.02 -33.32
C LYS A 159 4.15 -26.74 -33.78
N ASP A 160 4.31 -25.76 -34.66
CA ASP A 160 5.58 -25.06 -34.84
C ASP A 160 5.52 -23.61 -34.32
N LYS A 161 6.66 -23.16 -33.78
CA LYS A 161 6.81 -21.85 -33.15
C LYS A 161 7.64 -20.92 -34.04
N GLU A 162 7.03 -19.85 -34.57
CA GLU A 162 7.40 -18.42 -34.34
C GLU A 162 6.87 -17.44 -35.41
N SER A 163 6.01 -16.50 -34.98
CA SER A 163 5.56 -15.27 -35.68
C SER A 163 4.60 -15.45 -36.90
N ASN A 164 3.89 -14.43 -37.42
CA ASN A 164 3.87 -13.00 -37.07
C ASN A 164 2.43 -12.39 -37.05
N ILE A 165 2.24 -11.11 -37.41
CA ILE A 165 1.04 -10.28 -37.14
C ILE A 165 0.34 -9.74 -38.41
N ALA A 166 -1.00 -9.76 -38.37
CA ALA A 166 -1.90 -8.70 -38.86
C ALA A 166 -2.92 -8.37 -37.72
N GLU A 167 -3.77 -7.33 -37.73
CA GLU A 167 -3.93 -6.19 -38.66
C GLU A 167 -3.90 -4.85 -37.85
N PHE A 168 -4.74 -3.83 -38.10
CA PHE A 168 -4.50 -2.46 -37.59
C PHE A 168 -5.73 -1.57 -37.26
N LYS A 169 -6.13 -1.58 -35.99
CA LYS A 169 -6.66 -0.38 -35.30
C LYS A 169 -5.49 0.41 -34.68
N SER A 170 -5.68 1.70 -34.38
CA SER A 170 -4.73 2.43 -33.51
C SER A 170 -4.54 1.66 -32.21
N LYS A 171 -3.30 1.21 -31.96
CA LYS A 171 -2.96 0.39 -30.79
C LYS A 171 -3.42 1.01 -29.46
N TYR A 172 -3.57 2.35 -29.42
CA TYR A 172 -4.02 3.12 -28.26
C TYR A 172 -5.53 3.03 -27.98
N LEU A 173 -6.38 3.06 -29.02
CA LEU A 173 -7.84 3.00 -28.87
C LEU A 173 -8.29 1.58 -28.48
N LEU A 174 -7.73 0.56 -29.15
CA LEU A 174 -7.92 -0.85 -28.79
C LEU A 174 -7.59 -1.13 -27.31
N ALA A 175 -6.51 -0.52 -26.84
CA ALA A 175 -6.08 -0.63 -25.46
C ALA A 175 -7.08 0.06 -24.51
N ALA A 176 -7.54 1.28 -24.82
CA ALA A 176 -8.52 2.00 -23.99
C ALA A 176 -9.83 1.22 -23.78
N GLU A 177 -10.45 0.73 -24.86
CA GLU A 177 -11.70 -0.05 -24.81
C GLU A 177 -11.53 -1.35 -24.02
N GLN A 178 -10.46 -2.10 -24.32
CA GLN A 178 -10.13 -3.33 -23.63
C GLN A 178 -9.90 -3.09 -22.14
N PHE A 179 -9.20 -2.03 -21.74
CA PHE A 179 -8.93 -1.75 -20.32
C PHE A 179 -10.18 -1.34 -19.55
N ILE A 180 -11.15 -0.63 -20.16
CA ILE A 180 -12.42 -0.34 -19.47
C ILE A 180 -13.25 -1.62 -19.29
N LYS A 181 -13.27 -2.51 -20.29
CA LYS A 181 -14.00 -3.78 -20.20
C LYS A 181 -13.36 -4.72 -19.16
N ASP A 182 -12.03 -4.83 -19.22
CA ASP A 182 -11.24 -5.67 -18.34
C ASP A 182 -11.11 -5.12 -16.91
N ILE A 183 -11.36 -3.85 -16.62
CA ILE A 183 -11.49 -3.36 -15.22
C ILE A 183 -12.90 -3.56 -14.65
N GLY A 184 -13.79 -4.28 -15.34
CA GLY A 184 -15.16 -4.50 -14.86
C GLY A 184 -16.11 -3.35 -15.15
N GLY A 185 -15.83 -2.52 -16.16
CA GLY A 185 -16.69 -1.42 -16.60
C GLY A 185 -16.41 -0.08 -15.90
N GLN A 186 -17.05 0.99 -16.40
CA GLN A 186 -16.73 2.37 -15.99
C GLN A 186 -17.13 2.73 -14.57
N GLY A 187 -18.24 2.17 -14.08
CA GLY A 187 -18.67 2.35 -12.69
C GLY A 187 -17.65 1.78 -11.70
N ASN A 188 -16.75 0.93 -12.15
CA ASN A 188 -15.72 0.33 -11.33
C ASN A 188 -14.43 1.14 -11.24
N TYR A 189 -14.34 2.38 -11.74
CA TYR A 189 -13.21 3.25 -11.40
C TYR A 189 -13.60 4.70 -11.15
N LYS A 190 -12.90 5.35 -10.22
CA LYS A 190 -13.06 6.72 -9.73
C LYS A 190 -12.40 7.78 -10.58
N ASP A 191 -11.20 7.53 -11.10
CA ASP A 191 -10.42 8.56 -11.79
C ASP A 191 -9.42 7.97 -12.79
N ALA A 192 -9.13 8.68 -13.88
CA ALA A 192 -8.18 8.28 -14.92
C ALA A 192 -7.18 9.41 -15.23
N TYR A 193 -5.88 9.12 -15.10
CA TYR A 193 -4.82 10.09 -15.36
C TYR A 193 -3.51 9.40 -15.76
N ASN A 194 -2.51 10.15 -16.21
CA ASN A 194 -1.24 9.59 -16.66
C ASN A 194 -0.02 10.39 -16.23
N CYS A 195 1.12 9.71 -16.16
CA CYS A 195 2.44 10.35 -16.18
C CYS A 195 2.98 10.35 -17.63
N MET A 196 4.25 10.71 -17.85
CA MET A 196 4.85 10.64 -19.19
C MET A 196 4.84 9.22 -19.80
N THR A 197 4.80 8.15 -18.98
CA THR A 197 4.92 6.75 -19.44
C THR A 197 3.92 5.73 -18.89
N ARG A 198 2.98 6.10 -18.01
CA ARG A 198 1.99 5.19 -17.42
C ARG A 198 0.60 5.80 -17.41
N LEU A 199 -0.38 5.04 -17.89
CA LEU A 199 -1.80 5.24 -17.65
C LEU A 199 -2.12 4.74 -16.22
N ARG A 200 -3.04 5.42 -15.52
CA ARG A 200 -3.46 5.08 -14.17
C ARG A 200 -4.97 5.26 -14.02
N LEU A 201 -5.60 4.28 -13.40
CA LEU A 201 -7.04 4.19 -13.20
C LEU A 201 -7.29 3.85 -11.73
N SER A 202 -7.87 4.76 -10.95
CA SER A 202 -8.25 4.47 -9.56
C SER A 202 -9.52 3.62 -9.54
N ILE A 203 -9.40 2.30 -9.64
CA ILE A 203 -10.51 1.33 -9.60
C ILE A 203 -11.22 1.39 -8.23
N ILE A 204 -12.43 0.83 -8.13
CA ILE A 204 -13.26 0.76 -6.92
C ILE A 204 -13.30 -0.67 -6.36
N ASP A 205 -13.43 -1.67 -7.23
CA ASP A 205 -13.40 -3.10 -6.93
C ASP A 205 -12.35 -3.79 -7.81
N LYS A 206 -11.52 -4.64 -7.20
CA LYS A 206 -10.44 -5.34 -7.91
C LYS A 206 -10.87 -6.66 -8.53
N GLU A 207 -11.95 -7.26 -8.05
CA GLU A 207 -12.29 -8.64 -8.39
C GLU A 207 -12.96 -8.72 -9.77
N LEU A 208 -13.69 -7.67 -10.16
CA LEU A 208 -14.17 -7.47 -11.53
C LEU A 208 -13.04 -7.13 -12.53
N VAL A 209 -11.81 -6.87 -12.05
CA VAL A 209 -10.70 -6.53 -12.93
C VAL A 209 -9.97 -7.80 -13.36
N ASN A 210 -10.16 -8.14 -14.63
CA ASN A 210 -9.40 -9.18 -15.30
C ASN A 210 -7.98 -8.70 -15.66
N ILE A 211 -7.13 -8.57 -14.63
CA ILE A 211 -5.70 -8.22 -14.72
C ILE A 211 -5.02 -9.02 -15.84
N LYS A 212 -5.31 -10.32 -15.92
CA LYS A 212 -4.72 -11.27 -16.86
C LYS A 212 -5.10 -10.99 -18.33
N SER A 213 -6.19 -10.26 -18.58
CA SER A 213 -6.58 -9.77 -19.91
C SER A 213 -5.88 -8.45 -20.25
N ILE A 214 -5.82 -7.51 -19.29
CA ILE A 214 -5.10 -6.23 -19.44
C ILE A 214 -3.60 -6.46 -19.68
N GLU A 215 -2.99 -7.42 -18.96
CA GLU A 215 -1.59 -7.82 -19.12
C GLU A 215 -1.27 -8.48 -20.47
N LYS A 216 -2.28 -9.00 -21.19
CA LYS A 216 -2.11 -9.57 -22.54
C LYS A 216 -2.06 -8.51 -23.66
N ASN A 217 -2.51 -7.28 -23.42
CA ASN A 217 -2.57 -6.26 -24.48
C ASN A 217 -1.17 -5.76 -24.89
N LYS A 218 -0.90 -5.69 -26.20
CA LYS A 218 0.43 -5.39 -26.80
C LYS A 218 1.02 -4.02 -26.42
N LEU A 219 0.22 -3.07 -25.93
CA LEU A 219 0.74 -1.79 -25.41
C LEU A 219 1.21 -1.86 -23.96
N VAL A 220 0.80 -2.88 -23.21
CA VAL A 220 0.98 -2.97 -21.78
C VAL A 220 2.27 -3.68 -21.46
N LYS A 221 3.18 -2.97 -20.81
CA LYS A 221 4.48 -3.47 -20.34
C LYS A 221 4.42 -4.03 -18.92
N GLY A 222 3.20 -4.17 -18.40
CA GLY A 222 2.88 -4.56 -17.05
C GLY A 222 1.64 -3.82 -16.56
N VAL A 223 0.76 -4.55 -15.89
CA VAL A 223 -0.35 -4.00 -15.12
C VAL A 223 0.08 -4.11 -13.67
N VAL A 224 0.13 -2.99 -12.98
CA VAL A 224 0.55 -2.98 -11.58
C VAL A 224 -0.55 -2.35 -10.77
N TRP A 225 -1.09 -3.14 -9.85
CA TRP A 225 -1.94 -2.62 -8.80
C TRP A 225 -1.13 -1.83 -7.80
N ASN A 226 -1.57 -0.60 -7.57
CA ASN A 226 -1.00 0.28 -6.57
C ASN A 226 -2.14 0.74 -5.63
N GLY A 227 -2.39 -0.04 -4.58
CA GLY A 227 -3.67 0.02 -3.88
C GLY A 227 -4.81 -0.30 -4.85
N PHE A 228 -5.92 0.42 -4.78
CA PHE A 228 -7.03 0.36 -5.74
C PHE A 228 -6.72 1.06 -7.08
N GLU A 229 -5.50 1.53 -7.33
CA GLU A 229 -5.14 2.12 -8.61
C GLU A 229 -4.53 1.07 -9.55
N LEU A 230 -5.22 0.73 -10.63
CA LEU A 230 -4.66 -0.04 -11.72
C LEU A 230 -3.74 0.87 -12.55
N GLN A 231 -2.44 0.64 -12.47
CA GLN A 231 -1.47 1.33 -13.31
C GLN A 231 -1.12 0.47 -14.51
N ILE A 232 -1.51 0.93 -15.69
CA ILE A 232 -1.22 0.27 -16.96
C ILE A 232 0.02 0.96 -17.55
N ILE A 233 1.13 0.24 -17.57
CA ILE A 233 2.44 0.77 -17.97
C ILE A 233 2.55 0.69 -19.50
N ILE A 234 2.73 1.81 -20.20
CA ILE A 234 2.61 1.83 -21.68
C ILE A 234 3.87 2.38 -22.38
N GLY A 235 4.50 3.42 -21.82
CA GLY A 235 5.64 4.15 -22.45
C GLY A 235 5.25 5.57 -22.85
N GLY A 236 6.18 6.29 -23.50
CA GLY A 236 6.14 7.76 -23.73
C GLY A 236 4.89 8.32 -24.43
N GLU A 237 4.02 7.46 -24.94
CA GLU A 237 2.79 7.79 -25.65
C GLU A 237 1.53 7.50 -24.81
N CYS A 238 1.65 7.13 -23.53
CA CYS A 238 0.52 6.69 -22.70
C CYS A 238 -0.55 7.77 -22.47
N TYR A 239 -0.24 9.05 -22.69
CA TYR A 239 -1.23 10.11 -22.65
C TYR A 239 -2.36 9.85 -23.66
N LYS A 240 -1.99 9.37 -24.87
CA LYS A 240 -2.93 9.02 -25.94
C LYS A 240 -3.94 7.92 -25.56
N VAL A 241 -3.60 7.03 -24.61
CA VAL A 241 -4.54 5.99 -24.10
C VAL A 241 -5.43 6.54 -22.99
N LYS A 242 -4.86 7.39 -22.12
CA LYS A 242 -5.59 8.05 -21.04
C LYS A 242 -6.66 9.01 -21.55
N ASP A 243 -6.38 9.72 -22.65
CA ASP A 243 -7.34 10.65 -23.25
C ASP A 243 -8.57 9.91 -23.79
N GLU A 244 -8.41 8.74 -24.41
CA GLU A 244 -9.56 7.95 -24.90
C GLU A 244 -10.36 7.27 -23.78
N ILE A 245 -9.72 6.87 -22.68
CA ILE A 245 -10.46 6.33 -21.51
C ILE A 245 -11.35 7.41 -20.87
N LEU A 246 -10.91 8.67 -20.84
CA LEU A 246 -11.74 9.78 -20.37
C LEU A 246 -12.89 10.12 -21.34
N ASN A 247 -12.65 10.09 -22.66
CA ASN A 247 -13.68 10.28 -23.68
C ASN A 247 -14.79 9.22 -23.60
N LEU A 248 -14.43 7.96 -23.34
CA LEU A 248 -15.40 6.89 -23.09
C LEU A 248 -16.20 7.17 -21.81
N ARG A 249 -15.56 7.68 -20.75
CA ARG A 249 -16.19 7.84 -19.42
C ARG A 249 -17.32 8.87 -19.36
N ALA A 250 -17.18 9.96 -20.11
CA ALA A 250 -18.16 11.04 -20.13
C ALA A 250 -19.54 10.63 -20.68
N LYS A 251 -19.65 9.44 -21.31
CA LYS A 251 -20.89 8.95 -21.94
C LYS A 251 -21.76 8.05 -21.07
N GLN A 252 -21.29 7.55 -19.92
CA GLN A 252 -21.98 6.47 -19.18
C GLN A 252 -22.35 6.77 -17.71
N SER A 253 -21.79 7.80 -17.07
CA SER A 253 -21.92 8.01 -15.62
C SER A 253 -23.07 8.93 -15.20
N GLY A 254 -24.23 8.34 -14.92
CA GLY A 254 -25.22 8.90 -13.97
C GLY A 254 -24.96 8.36 -12.54
N THR A 255 -24.82 9.24 -11.55
CA THR A 255 -24.36 8.91 -10.19
C THR A 255 -25.44 8.36 -9.24
N PRO A 256 -25.09 7.44 -8.33
CA PRO A 256 -25.45 7.64 -6.92
C PRO A 256 -24.41 7.17 -5.87
N GLU A 257 -24.48 7.73 -4.66
CA GLU A 257 -23.62 7.43 -3.50
C GLU A 257 -24.17 6.31 -2.59
N ILE A 258 -23.31 5.68 -1.78
CA ILE A 258 -23.73 4.83 -0.65
C ILE A 258 -23.19 5.39 0.68
N ASN A 259 -24.11 5.75 1.57
CA ASN A 259 -23.84 6.19 2.93
C ASN A 259 -23.42 5.02 3.83
N SER A 260 -22.29 5.19 4.52
CA SER A 260 -21.97 4.47 5.75
C SER A 260 -21.50 5.48 6.80
N GLU A 261 -22.12 5.48 7.98
CA GLU A 261 -21.77 6.41 9.06
C GLU A 261 -20.35 6.13 9.59
N LYS A 262 -19.37 6.82 9.01
CA LYS A 262 -17.96 6.66 9.38
C LYS A 262 -17.67 7.35 10.70
N LEU A 263 -17.42 6.55 11.74
CA LEU A 263 -16.55 6.93 12.86
C LEU A 263 -15.24 7.50 12.28
N ARG A 264 -15.07 8.83 12.34
CA ARG A 264 -13.86 9.49 11.81
C ARG A 264 -12.63 8.90 12.51
N PRO A 265 -11.58 8.48 11.78
CA PRO A 265 -10.34 8.01 12.40
C PRO A 265 -9.76 9.10 13.30
N SER A 266 -9.08 8.70 14.39
CA SER A 266 -8.47 9.65 15.31
C SER A 266 -7.47 10.55 14.58
N LEU A 267 -7.28 11.79 15.08
CA LEU A 267 -6.31 12.74 14.52
C LEU A 267 -4.91 12.11 14.37
N SER A 268 -4.51 11.24 15.30
CA SER A 268 -3.27 10.45 15.20
C SER A 268 -3.23 9.47 14.02
N LYS A 269 -4.35 8.83 13.65
CA LYS A 269 -4.44 7.95 12.47
C LYS A 269 -4.48 8.75 11.16
N ILE A 270 -5.12 9.93 11.15
CA ILE A 270 -5.12 10.84 10.00
C ILE A 270 -3.69 11.35 9.76
N PHE A 271 -3.04 11.87 10.80
CA PHE A 271 -1.65 12.35 10.75
C PHE A 271 -0.67 11.25 10.34
N LEU A 272 -0.79 10.04 10.93
CA LEU A 272 0.02 8.89 10.53
C LEU A 272 -0.24 8.50 9.06
N GLY A 273 -1.48 8.56 8.58
CA GLY A 273 -1.83 8.28 7.17
C GLY A 273 -1.34 9.33 6.17
N ILE A 274 -1.18 10.59 6.59
CA ILE A 274 -0.53 11.64 5.80
C ILE A 274 0.97 11.40 5.74
N ILE A 275 1.62 11.12 6.88
CA ILE A 275 3.05 10.83 6.94
C ILE A 275 3.37 9.55 6.14
N THR A 276 2.68 8.43 6.35
CA THR A 276 2.96 7.21 5.58
C THR A 276 2.66 7.39 4.10
N GLY A 277 1.59 8.12 3.74
CA GLY A 277 1.24 8.40 2.35
C GLY A 277 2.26 9.26 1.59
N ILE A 278 2.91 10.21 2.26
CA ILE A 278 3.90 11.12 1.66
C ILE A 278 5.33 10.56 1.76
N MET A 279 5.69 9.96 2.90
CA MET A 279 7.06 9.53 3.20
C MET A 279 7.41 8.14 2.66
N ALA A 280 6.51 7.16 2.78
CA ALA A 280 6.83 5.77 2.41
C ALA A 280 7.27 5.60 0.94
N PRO A 281 6.69 6.31 -0.06
CA PRO A 281 7.14 6.20 -1.45
C PRO A 281 8.58 6.71 -1.70
N ASN A 282 9.16 7.49 -0.77
CA ASN A 282 10.53 8.01 -0.88
C ASN A 282 11.59 7.08 -0.27
N VAL A 283 11.21 6.06 0.50
CA VAL A 283 12.14 5.13 1.15
C VAL A 283 13.17 4.51 0.20
N PRO A 284 12.83 4.07 -1.04
CA PRO A 284 13.83 3.53 -1.97
C PRO A 284 14.88 4.56 -2.42
N ILE A 285 14.50 5.83 -2.52
CA ILE A 285 15.41 6.93 -2.92
C ILE A 285 16.36 7.25 -1.77
N ILE A 286 15.83 7.35 -0.55
CA ILE A 286 16.62 7.56 0.67
C ILE A 286 17.62 6.40 0.88
N LEU A 287 17.15 5.15 0.72
CA LEU A 287 17.98 3.94 0.80
C LEU A 287 19.13 3.96 -0.22
N ALA A 288 18.84 4.23 -1.50
CA ALA A 288 19.86 4.26 -2.54
C ALA A 288 20.90 5.37 -2.31
N SER A 289 20.43 6.58 -1.95
CA SER A 289 21.29 7.76 -1.71
C SER A 289 22.16 7.59 -0.48
N GLY A 290 21.61 6.99 0.59
CA GLY A 290 22.34 6.69 1.80
C GLY A 290 23.41 5.59 1.61
N ILE A 291 23.11 4.51 0.87
CA ILE A 291 24.11 3.49 0.53
C ILE A 291 25.25 4.10 -0.30
N LEU A 292 24.94 4.95 -1.29
CA LEU A 292 25.97 5.65 -2.08
C LEU A 292 26.79 6.62 -1.23
N SER A 293 26.15 7.30 -0.26
CA SER A 293 26.84 8.16 0.71
C SER A 293 27.79 7.37 1.63
N ALA A 294 27.38 6.18 2.08
CA ALA A 294 28.22 5.29 2.88
C ALA A 294 29.44 4.77 2.09
N VAL A 295 29.25 4.37 0.83
CA VAL A 295 30.35 3.94 -0.05
C VAL A 295 31.32 5.11 -0.31
N TYR A 296 30.81 6.32 -0.57
CA TYR A 296 31.64 7.52 -0.71
C TYR A 296 32.46 7.82 0.55
N ALA A 297 31.82 7.83 1.72
CA ALA A 297 32.50 8.08 3.00
C ALA A 297 33.55 7.01 3.32
N LEU A 298 33.28 5.74 3.02
CA LEU A 298 34.27 4.67 3.14
C LEU A 298 35.47 4.89 2.22
N PHE A 299 35.24 5.22 0.94
CA PHE A 299 36.34 5.45 -0.01
C PHE A 299 37.16 6.70 0.34
N ALA A 300 36.51 7.77 0.84
CA ALA A 300 37.20 8.94 1.37
C ALA A 300 38.06 8.59 2.59
N SER A 301 37.56 7.75 3.51
CA SER A 301 38.33 7.30 4.69
C SER A 301 39.55 6.45 4.34
N LEU A 302 39.51 5.74 3.21
CA LEU A 302 40.61 4.92 2.67
C LEU A 302 41.58 5.74 1.79
N GLY A 303 41.35 7.04 1.60
CA GLY A 303 42.15 7.88 0.69
C GLY A 303 41.96 7.58 -0.80
N LEU A 304 40.97 6.78 -1.17
CA LEU A 304 40.65 6.45 -2.58
C LEU A 304 39.90 7.57 -3.31
N VAL A 305 39.32 8.50 -2.54
CA VAL A 305 38.49 9.62 -3.01
C VAL A 305 38.87 10.86 -2.22
N GLU A 306 39.14 11.95 -2.93
CA GLU A 306 39.48 13.25 -2.36
C GLU A 306 38.22 14.07 -2.09
N ASP A 307 38.08 14.64 -0.89
CA ASP A 307 37.01 15.58 -0.56
C ASP A 307 37.54 17.03 -0.49
N SER A 308 38.22 17.46 -1.57
CA SER A 308 38.85 18.79 -1.71
C SER A 308 38.14 19.64 -2.78
N ALA A 309 38.41 20.94 -2.83
CA ALA A 309 37.90 21.80 -3.91
C ALA A 309 38.46 21.40 -5.31
N ASN A 310 39.65 20.81 -5.35
CA ASN A 310 40.36 20.38 -6.55
C ASN A 310 40.27 18.86 -6.77
N MET A 311 39.18 18.23 -6.33
CA MET A 311 39.01 16.78 -6.39
C MET A 311 39.09 16.24 -7.83
N ASN A 312 39.70 15.06 -7.99
CA ASN A 312 39.76 14.37 -9.27
C ASN A 312 38.37 13.97 -9.82
N MET A 313 38.27 13.65 -11.11
CA MET A 313 37.01 13.32 -11.81
C MET A 313 36.24 12.15 -11.15
N LEU A 314 36.94 11.12 -10.66
CA LEU A 314 36.31 9.99 -9.98
C LEU A 314 35.66 10.44 -8.67
N SER A 315 36.38 11.25 -7.89
CA SER A 315 35.91 11.84 -6.64
C SER A 315 34.68 12.72 -6.87
N ALA A 316 34.69 13.55 -7.93
CA ALA A 316 33.55 14.38 -8.32
C ALA A 316 32.31 13.56 -8.68
N ILE A 317 32.45 12.53 -9.52
CA ILE A 317 31.33 11.63 -9.90
C ILE A 317 30.78 10.93 -8.66
N MET A 318 31.65 10.38 -7.81
CA MET A 318 31.24 9.70 -6.58
C MET A 318 30.56 10.64 -5.59
N LYS A 319 31.02 11.89 -5.47
CA LYS A 319 30.41 12.93 -4.62
C LYS A 319 29.03 13.34 -5.13
N ILE A 320 28.85 13.48 -6.44
CA ILE A 320 27.54 13.72 -7.07
C ILE A 320 26.58 12.55 -6.78
N MET A 321 27.00 11.31 -7.05
CA MET A 321 26.19 10.11 -6.80
C MET A 321 25.77 9.97 -5.31
N SER A 322 26.67 10.33 -4.40
CA SER A 322 26.46 10.37 -2.95
C SER A 322 25.46 11.46 -2.52
N LYS A 323 25.76 12.73 -2.85
CA LYS A 323 25.08 13.88 -2.26
C LYS A 323 23.76 14.27 -2.95
N THR A 324 23.66 14.11 -4.28
CA THR A 324 22.50 14.60 -5.04
C THR A 324 21.17 14.02 -4.54
N GLY A 325 21.11 12.72 -4.26
CA GLY A 325 19.87 12.06 -3.84
C GLY A 325 19.39 12.44 -2.44
N ILE A 326 20.29 12.87 -1.55
CA ILE A 326 19.94 13.39 -0.22
C ILE A 326 19.55 14.87 -0.31
N LEU A 327 20.36 15.70 -0.98
CA LEU A 327 20.12 17.15 -1.07
C LEU A 327 18.83 17.48 -1.85
N LEU A 328 18.52 16.71 -2.90
CA LEU A 328 17.34 16.94 -3.74
C LEU A 328 16.12 16.08 -3.35
N VAL A 329 16.17 15.37 -2.20
CA VAL A 329 15.09 14.46 -1.78
C VAL A 329 13.75 15.19 -1.66
N GLY A 330 13.79 16.48 -1.28
CA GLY A 330 12.63 17.37 -1.15
C GLY A 330 11.74 17.43 -2.40
N ILE A 331 12.31 17.35 -3.61
CA ILE A 331 11.53 17.36 -4.86
C ILE A 331 10.51 16.20 -4.86
N PHE A 332 10.95 15.00 -4.49
CA PHE A 332 10.09 13.80 -4.44
C PHE A 332 9.04 13.90 -3.32
N PHE A 333 9.37 14.55 -2.19
CA PHE A 333 8.38 14.88 -1.16
C PHE A 333 7.33 15.88 -1.68
N CYS A 334 7.69 16.90 -2.45
CA CYS A 334 6.73 17.82 -3.08
C CYS A 334 5.80 17.06 -4.03
N MET A 335 6.36 16.26 -4.95
CA MET A 335 5.63 15.44 -5.91
C MET A 335 4.64 14.48 -5.23
N ASN A 336 5.07 13.78 -4.18
CA ASN A 336 4.21 12.85 -3.45
C ASN A 336 3.14 13.58 -2.62
N THR A 337 3.44 14.76 -2.08
CA THR A 337 2.45 15.59 -1.37
C THR A 337 1.37 16.06 -2.33
N VAL A 338 1.75 16.62 -3.48
CA VAL A 338 0.80 17.02 -4.53
C VAL A 338 -0.03 15.82 -5.01
N LYS A 339 0.59 14.65 -5.21
CA LYS A 339 -0.12 13.40 -5.52
C LYS A 339 -1.14 13.04 -4.42
N TYR A 340 -0.75 13.10 -3.16
CA TYR A 340 -1.58 12.71 -2.01
C TYR A 340 -2.86 13.56 -1.89
N PHE A 341 -2.76 14.87 -2.16
CA PHE A 341 -3.91 15.78 -2.14
C PHE A 341 -4.68 15.86 -3.48
N GLY A 342 -4.30 15.05 -4.48
CA GLY A 342 -4.98 14.95 -5.77
C GLY A 342 -4.74 16.14 -6.69
N GLY A 343 -3.51 16.64 -6.76
CA GLY A 343 -3.07 17.68 -7.71
C GLY A 343 -2.09 17.16 -8.77
N ASN A 344 -1.64 18.05 -9.65
CA ASN A 344 -0.76 17.71 -10.76
C ASN A 344 0.69 17.42 -10.31
N ILE A 345 1.11 16.16 -10.37
CA ILE A 345 2.44 15.70 -9.94
C ILE A 345 3.59 16.44 -10.67
N LEU A 346 3.41 16.80 -11.95
CA LEU A 346 4.44 17.52 -12.72
C LEU A 346 4.61 18.96 -12.23
N LEU A 347 3.51 19.60 -11.80
CA LEU A 347 3.57 20.90 -11.13
C LEU A 347 4.32 20.78 -9.80
N GLY A 348 4.06 19.73 -9.01
CA GLY A 348 4.81 19.44 -7.79
C GLY A 348 6.32 19.23 -8.02
N ALA A 349 6.69 18.59 -9.14
CA ALA A 349 8.09 18.43 -9.53
C ALA A 349 8.74 19.78 -9.87
N LEU A 350 8.06 20.63 -10.65
CA LEU A 350 8.54 21.96 -11.00
C LEU A 350 8.67 22.87 -9.77
N LEU A 351 7.67 22.87 -8.88
CA LEU A 351 7.72 23.59 -7.60
C LEU A 351 8.88 23.11 -6.72
N GLY A 352 9.14 21.80 -6.68
CA GLY A 352 10.31 21.24 -6.00
C GLY A 352 11.62 21.75 -6.60
N LEU A 353 11.78 21.72 -7.93
CA LEU A 353 12.95 22.23 -8.64
C LEU A 353 13.18 23.73 -8.40
N LEU A 354 12.12 24.52 -8.27
CA LEU A 354 12.21 25.96 -7.98
C LEU A 354 12.69 26.27 -6.55
N LEU A 355 12.53 25.35 -5.59
CA LEU A 355 13.03 25.50 -4.21
C LEU A 355 14.50 25.05 -4.03
N VAL A 356 15.01 24.18 -4.92
CA VAL A 356 16.43 23.73 -4.96
C VAL A 356 17.17 24.31 -6.18
N SER A 357 16.73 25.46 -6.66
CA SER A 357 17.29 26.07 -7.84
C SER A 357 18.75 26.47 -7.62
N ARG A 358 19.66 25.99 -8.47
CA ARG A 358 21.07 26.41 -8.46
C ARG A 358 21.26 27.93 -8.58
N PHE A 359 20.26 28.66 -9.10
CA PHE A 359 20.28 30.11 -9.20
C PHE A 359 20.21 30.83 -7.83
N TYR A 360 19.91 30.11 -6.73
CA TYR A 360 20.08 30.65 -5.38
C TYR A 360 21.55 30.74 -4.92
N TYR A 361 22.51 30.10 -5.59
CA TYR A 361 23.91 30.14 -5.16
C TYR A 361 24.71 31.18 -5.95
N GLN A 362 25.28 32.15 -5.24
CA GLN A 362 26.11 33.21 -5.82
C GLN A 362 27.31 33.54 -4.90
N THR A 363 28.27 34.30 -5.42
CA THR A 363 29.31 34.97 -4.63
C THR A 363 28.72 36.22 -3.99
N GLY A 364 28.86 36.36 -2.66
CA GLY A 364 28.24 37.42 -1.89
C GLY A 364 29.22 38.28 -1.12
N VAL A 365 28.68 39.30 -0.46
CA VAL A 365 29.42 40.15 0.46
C VAL A 365 29.46 39.50 1.85
N SER A 366 30.63 39.48 2.49
CA SER A 366 30.84 38.90 3.82
C SER A 366 30.95 39.93 4.95
N ASP A 367 30.90 41.21 4.60
CA ASP A 367 30.95 42.32 5.55
C ASP A 367 29.53 42.71 6.01
N PRO A 368 29.20 42.60 7.30
CA PRO A 368 27.89 42.96 7.84
C PRO A 368 27.45 44.40 7.57
N GLU A 369 28.38 45.36 7.45
CA GLU A 369 28.03 46.77 7.15
C GLU A 369 27.49 46.96 5.73
N LEU A 370 27.77 46.01 4.83
CA LEU A 370 27.34 46.04 3.44
C LEU A 370 26.03 45.26 3.20
N TYR A 371 25.43 44.66 4.25
CA TYR A 371 24.17 43.93 4.14
C TYR A 371 22.98 44.87 3.86
N LYS A 372 22.36 44.74 2.69
CA LYS A 372 21.18 45.52 2.27
C LYS A 372 20.12 44.60 1.69
N PHE A 373 18.84 44.98 1.80
CA PHE A 373 17.75 44.16 1.25
C PHE A 373 18.01 43.84 -0.23
N GLY A 374 18.03 42.55 -0.57
CA GLY A 374 18.33 42.08 -1.92
C GLY A 374 19.82 41.97 -2.29
N THR A 375 20.78 42.15 -1.37
CA THR A 375 22.18 41.76 -1.61
C THR A 375 22.39 40.29 -1.28
N TYR A 376 23.13 39.55 -2.11
CA TYR A 376 23.58 38.21 -1.74
C TYR A 376 24.72 38.32 -0.72
N ILE A 377 24.57 37.66 0.44
CA ILE A 377 25.55 37.70 1.52
C ILE A 377 26.15 36.32 1.79
N GLN A 378 27.36 36.31 2.35
CA GLN A 378 28.05 35.12 2.83
C GLN A 378 28.59 35.41 4.24
N ASP A 379 27.70 35.27 5.23
CA ASP A 379 27.98 35.62 6.62
C ASP A 379 28.94 34.61 7.26
N SER A 380 30.07 35.10 7.76
CA SER A 380 31.14 34.28 8.35
C SER A 380 30.83 33.83 9.78
N THR A 381 30.05 34.62 10.54
CA THR A 381 29.71 34.42 11.96
C THR A 381 28.70 33.30 12.15
N TYR A 382 27.64 33.31 11.36
CA TYR A 382 26.54 32.33 11.37
C TYR A 382 26.65 31.30 10.24
N LYS A 383 27.62 31.45 9.33
CA LYS A 383 27.88 30.56 8.18
C LYS A 383 26.66 30.37 7.28
N VAL A 384 25.87 31.43 7.11
CA VAL A 384 24.69 31.45 6.24
C VAL A 384 24.99 32.20 4.95
N SER A 385 24.49 31.69 3.83
CA SER A 385 24.59 32.38 2.54
C SER A 385 23.24 32.37 1.81
N GLY A 386 22.90 33.51 1.22
CA GLY A 386 21.59 33.76 0.63
C GLY A 386 21.34 35.24 0.37
N TRP A 387 20.17 35.55 -0.18
CA TRP A 387 19.72 36.90 -0.43
C TRP A 387 19.21 37.53 0.86
N TYR A 388 19.87 38.59 1.32
CA TYR A 388 19.54 39.27 2.56
C TYR A 388 18.16 39.92 2.52
N MET A 389 17.38 39.70 3.58
CA MET A 389 16.09 40.35 3.81
C MET A 389 16.23 41.43 4.89
N PHE A 390 16.45 41.03 6.14
CA PHE A 390 16.53 41.90 7.31
C PHE A 390 17.18 41.15 8.48
N ASN A 391 17.58 41.88 9.54
CA ASN A 391 18.13 41.28 10.75
C ASN A 391 17.06 41.06 11.82
N ILE A 392 17.19 40.01 12.63
CA ILE A 392 16.53 39.88 13.94
C ILE A 392 17.62 39.80 15.01
N GLY A 393 17.84 40.91 15.72
CA GLY A 393 19.06 41.09 16.52
C GLY A 393 20.27 41.12 15.59
N ASP A 394 21.31 40.36 15.93
CA ASP A 394 22.53 40.25 15.12
C ASP A 394 22.42 39.21 13.98
N TYR A 395 21.33 38.42 13.93
CA TYR A 395 21.19 37.32 12.97
C TYR A 395 20.57 37.78 11.63
N PRO A 396 21.25 37.58 10.49
CA PRO A 396 20.72 37.94 9.18
C PRO A 396 19.71 36.91 8.65
N ILE A 397 18.48 37.35 8.37
CA ILE A 397 17.47 36.54 7.69
C ILE A 397 17.65 36.64 6.18
N ILE A 398 17.68 35.47 5.55
CA ILE A 398 18.04 35.29 4.14
C ILE A 398 17.06 34.40 3.39
N ILE A 399 16.90 34.64 2.09
CA ILE A 399 16.29 33.69 1.15
C ILE A 399 17.41 32.83 0.56
N ARG A 400 17.27 31.50 0.66
CA ARG A 400 18.26 30.51 0.22
C ARG A 400 17.59 29.31 -0.43
N SER A 401 18.39 28.48 -1.10
CA SER A 401 17.97 27.13 -1.53
C SER A 401 17.54 26.29 -0.33
N TYR A 402 16.50 25.47 -0.50
CA TYR A 402 16.02 24.53 0.52
C TYR A 402 16.59 23.12 0.37
N GLU A 403 17.79 22.98 -0.21
CA GLU A 403 18.49 21.69 -0.30
C GLU A 403 18.61 20.99 1.07
N GLY A 404 18.46 19.67 1.05
CA GLY A 404 18.42 18.82 2.25
C GLY A 404 17.16 18.95 3.11
N SER A 405 16.28 19.92 2.84
CA SER A 405 15.04 20.10 3.62
C SER A 405 13.88 19.27 3.06
N ILE A 406 12.97 18.84 3.95
CA ILE A 406 11.76 18.10 3.57
C ILE A 406 10.50 18.95 3.79
N LEU A 407 10.40 19.64 4.93
CA LEU A 407 9.19 20.39 5.32
C LEU A 407 8.75 21.49 4.34
N PRO A 408 9.65 22.33 3.75
CA PRO A 408 9.26 23.34 2.76
C PRO A 408 8.55 22.74 1.53
N PHE A 409 8.98 21.56 1.10
CA PHE A 409 8.44 20.86 -0.06
C PHE A 409 7.07 20.25 0.21
N ILE A 410 6.85 19.73 1.42
CA ILE A 410 5.53 19.28 1.86
C ILE A 410 4.59 20.50 1.98
N PHE A 411 5.07 21.63 2.52
CA PHE A 411 4.27 22.85 2.65
C PHE A 411 3.84 23.42 1.27
N VAL A 412 4.79 23.57 0.33
CA VAL A 412 4.50 24.01 -1.04
C VAL A 412 3.64 22.99 -1.79
N GLY A 413 3.92 21.70 -1.65
CA GLY A 413 3.11 20.64 -2.24
C GLY A 413 1.68 20.57 -1.69
N PHE A 414 1.48 20.95 -0.44
CA PHE A 414 0.16 21.11 0.17
C PHE A 414 -0.55 22.35 -0.38
N ILE A 415 0.03 23.55 -0.20
CA ILE A 415 -0.60 24.82 -0.57
C ILE A 415 -0.91 24.89 -2.07
N SER A 416 0.00 24.41 -2.94
CA SER A 416 -0.21 24.44 -4.38
C SER A 416 -1.48 23.74 -4.83
N VAL A 417 -1.89 22.65 -4.17
CA VAL A 417 -3.14 21.94 -4.51
C VAL A 417 -4.38 22.73 -4.11
N TYR A 418 -4.34 23.49 -3.01
CA TYR A 418 -5.45 24.36 -2.62
C TYR A 418 -5.52 25.62 -3.48
N ILE A 419 -4.37 26.20 -3.85
CA ILE A 419 -4.30 27.37 -4.73
C ILE A 419 -4.72 27.01 -6.16
N ASP A 420 -4.29 25.86 -6.71
CA ASP A 420 -4.73 25.34 -8.01
C ASP A 420 -6.25 25.13 -8.06
N LYS A 421 -6.82 24.50 -7.02
CA LYS A 421 -8.28 24.32 -6.87
C LYS A 421 -9.01 25.65 -6.70
N TRP A 422 -8.45 26.61 -5.97
CA TRP A 422 -9.04 27.93 -5.77
C TRP A 422 -9.05 28.76 -7.05
N ILE A 423 -7.93 28.86 -7.77
CA ILE A 423 -7.86 29.57 -9.06
C ILE A 423 -8.86 28.98 -10.07
N LYS A 424 -9.01 27.64 -10.08
CA LYS A 424 -10.02 26.95 -10.90
C LYS A 424 -11.48 27.34 -10.60
N THR A 425 -11.80 27.88 -9.43
CA THR A 425 -13.19 28.30 -9.09
C THR A 425 -13.60 29.62 -9.71
N TRP A 426 -12.65 30.50 -10.05
CA TRP A 426 -12.97 31.86 -10.52
C TRP A 426 -12.37 32.22 -11.89
N MET A 427 -11.35 31.50 -12.39
CA MET A 427 -10.69 31.86 -13.64
C MET A 427 -11.46 31.37 -14.89
N PRO A 428 -11.74 32.24 -15.89
CA PRO A 428 -12.38 31.85 -17.14
C PRO A 428 -11.54 30.84 -17.96
N SER A 429 -12.21 29.89 -18.61
CA SER A 429 -11.58 28.78 -19.36
C SER A 429 -10.62 29.18 -20.49
N THR A 430 -10.82 30.35 -21.10
CA THR A 430 -9.95 30.90 -22.16
C THR A 430 -8.59 31.37 -21.61
N VAL A 431 -8.60 31.95 -20.40
CA VAL A 431 -7.42 32.43 -19.68
C VAL A 431 -6.74 31.26 -18.93
N ASP A 432 -7.55 30.28 -18.52
CA ASP A 432 -7.17 29.16 -17.68
C ASP A 432 -5.95 28.36 -18.16
N VAL A 433 -5.96 28.01 -19.45
CA VAL A 433 -4.94 27.17 -20.11
C VAL A 433 -3.54 27.79 -20.02
N VAL A 434 -3.45 29.11 -20.04
CA VAL A 434 -2.18 29.85 -20.05
C VAL A 434 -1.78 30.28 -18.65
N PHE A 435 -2.71 30.84 -17.86
CA PHE A 435 -2.36 31.56 -16.63
C PHE A 435 -2.47 30.74 -15.35
N ARG A 436 -3.16 29.58 -15.32
CA ARG A 436 -3.35 28.84 -14.04
C ARG A 436 -2.02 28.43 -13.43
N TYR A 437 -1.20 27.69 -14.17
CA TYR A 437 0.06 27.17 -13.63
C TYR A 437 1.06 28.28 -13.26
N PRO A 438 1.28 29.34 -14.07
CA PRO A 438 2.06 30.50 -13.65
C PRO A 438 1.55 31.16 -12.36
N LEU A 439 0.23 31.37 -12.22
CA LEU A 439 -0.35 31.95 -11.00
C LEU A 439 -0.19 31.02 -9.79
N VAL A 440 -0.39 29.70 -9.94
CA VAL A 440 -0.12 28.74 -8.86
C VAL A 440 1.35 28.81 -8.43
N ILE A 441 2.29 28.89 -9.37
CA ILE A 441 3.73 28.97 -9.06
C ILE A 441 4.05 30.26 -8.31
N ILE A 442 3.61 31.43 -8.80
CA ILE A 442 3.86 32.72 -8.16
C ILE A 442 3.25 32.77 -6.75
N LEU A 443 1.99 32.34 -6.60
CA LEU A 443 1.27 32.36 -5.32
C LEU A 443 1.69 31.26 -4.34
N THR A 444 2.53 30.31 -4.74
CA THR A 444 3.10 29.28 -3.83
C THR A 444 4.56 29.56 -3.48
N ILE A 445 5.40 29.84 -4.48
CA ILE A 445 6.83 30.05 -4.27
C ILE A 445 7.09 31.36 -3.55
N THR A 446 6.50 32.48 -3.99
CA THR A 446 6.78 33.80 -3.37
C THR A 446 6.43 33.83 -1.88
N PRO A 447 5.23 33.41 -1.43
CA PRO A 447 4.95 33.35 0.01
C PRO A 447 5.87 32.35 0.76
N THR A 448 6.31 31.28 0.10
CA THR A 448 7.24 30.33 0.74
C THR A 448 8.62 30.96 0.96
N LEU A 449 9.20 31.61 -0.05
CA LEU A 449 10.51 32.25 0.10
C LEU A 449 10.48 33.36 1.18
N PHE A 450 9.45 34.22 1.14
CA PHE A 450 9.37 35.42 1.97
C PHE A 450 8.76 35.20 3.36
N LEU A 451 7.97 34.14 3.60
CA LEU A 451 7.42 33.82 4.93
C LEU A 451 8.10 32.61 5.57
N LEU A 452 8.29 31.52 4.81
CA LEU A 452 8.86 30.29 5.36
C LEU A 452 10.36 30.43 5.68
N GLY A 453 11.10 31.23 4.90
CA GLY A 453 12.49 31.59 5.19
C GLY A 453 12.66 32.20 6.58
N PRO A 454 12.06 33.36 6.88
CA PRO A 454 12.08 33.97 8.21
C PRO A 454 11.56 33.05 9.33
N MET A 455 10.47 32.31 9.08
CA MET A 455 9.93 31.37 10.07
C MET A 455 10.91 30.24 10.41
N LEU A 456 11.63 29.70 9.42
CA LEU A 456 12.64 28.67 9.66
C LEU A 456 13.87 29.25 10.37
N SER A 457 14.39 30.40 9.96
CA SER A 457 15.49 31.07 10.67
C SER A 457 15.17 31.34 12.15
N LEU A 458 13.93 31.73 12.47
CA LEU A 458 13.48 31.87 13.87
C LEU A 458 13.50 30.54 14.64
N VAL A 459 13.05 29.45 14.03
CA VAL A 459 13.12 28.11 14.62
C VAL A 459 14.58 27.66 14.80
N GLU A 460 15.46 27.93 13.83
CA GLU A 460 16.89 27.61 13.88
C GLU A 460 17.59 28.32 15.03
N ILE A 461 17.41 29.65 15.18
CA ILE A 461 17.96 30.42 16.30
C ILE A 461 17.44 29.87 17.65
N GLY A 462 16.14 29.59 17.74
CA GLY A 462 15.53 29.04 18.95
C GLY A 462 16.10 27.67 19.31
N MET A 463 16.26 26.78 18.33
CA MET A 463 16.83 25.45 18.52
C MET A 463 18.32 25.48 18.85
N ALA A 464 19.12 26.34 18.21
CA ALA A 464 20.54 26.49 18.51
C ALA A 464 20.76 26.97 19.95
N LYS A 465 20.02 28.00 20.41
CA LYS A 465 20.07 28.48 21.80
C LYS A 465 19.62 27.41 22.80
N LEU A 466 18.51 26.72 22.49
CA LEU A 466 17.99 25.65 23.34
C LEU A 466 18.96 24.46 23.45
N ILE A 467 19.65 24.11 22.37
CA ILE A 467 20.61 23.00 22.37
C ILE A 467 21.91 23.39 23.06
N GLY A 468 22.44 24.61 22.85
CA GLY A 468 23.57 25.10 23.64
C GLY A 468 23.27 25.20 25.15
N PHE A 469 22.03 25.50 25.53
CA PHE A 469 21.60 25.45 26.93
C PHE A 469 21.56 24.01 27.48
N ILE A 470 21.05 23.06 26.69
CA ILE A 470 20.94 21.64 27.06
C ILE A 470 22.31 20.94 27.06
N GLU A 471 23.22 21.27 26.15
CA GLU A 471 24.57 20.68 26.05
C GLU A 471 25.41 20.94 27.32
N ASN A 472 25.14 22.04 28.02
CA ASN A 472 25.77 22.40 29.30
C ASN A 472 25.18 21.68 30.53
N TRP A 473 24.16 20.82 30.37
CA TRP A 473 23.58 20.09 31.50
C TRP A 473 24.52 18.99 32.03
N PRO A 474 24.66 18.84 33.36
CA PRO A 474 25.61 17.90 33.96
C PRO A 474 25.27 16.45 33.63
N LEU A 475 26.26 15.57 33.82
CA LEU A 475 26.14 14.12 33.68
C LEU A 475 25.63 13.66 32.30
N GLY A 476 25.91 14.40 31.22
CA GLY A 476 25.51 14.03 29.86
C GLY A 476 24.00 14.00 29.61
N ILE A 477 23.17 14.45 30.57
CA ILE A 477 21.71 14.37 30.51
C ILE A 477 21.18 15.09 29.27
N GLY A 478 21.79 16.21 28.88
CA GLY A 478 21.41 16.94 27.69
C GLY A 478 21.60 16.18 26.38
N VAL A 479 22.72 15.46 26.25
CA VAL A 479 23.00 14.58 25.10
C VAL A 479 22.00 13.42 25.07
N GLY A 480 21.61 12.90 26.23
CA GLY A 480 20.54 11.90 26.37
C GLY A 480 19.16 12.40 25.93
N ILE A 481 18.78 13.62 26.34
CA ILE A 481 17.51 14.24 25.93
C ILE A 481 17.49 14.51 24.41
N PHE A 482 18.60 15.00 23.85
CA PHE A 482 18.74 15.17 22.41
C PHE A 482 18.58 13.84 21.66
N ALA A 483 19.25 12.78 22.11
CA ALA A 483 19.14 11.43 21.56
C ALA A 483 17.70 10.86 21.65
N PHE A 484 16.94 11.20 22.70
CA PHE A 484 15.52 10.82 22.80
C PHE A 484 14.64 11.51 21.75
N ILE A 485 14.87 12.81 21.53
CA ILE A 485 14.01 13.69 20.71
C ILE A 485 14.32 13.56 19.21
N ILE A 486 15.56 13.27 18.82
CA ILE A 486 15.97 13.31 17.43
C ILE A 486 15.25 12.27 16.55
N GLN A 487 14.95 11.07 17.07
CA GLN A 487 14.26 10.01 16.31
C GLN A 487 12.77 10.33 16.02
N PRO A 488 12.01 10.95 16.93
CA PRO A 488 10.76 11.64 16.60
C PRO A 488 10.89 12.70 15.49
N LEU A 489 11.99 13.46 15.45
CA LEU A 489 12.26 14.42 14.37
C LEU A 489 12.69 13.74 13.06
N VAL A 490 13.28 12.54 13.11
CA VAL A 490 13.53 11.67 11.94
C VAL A 490 12.20 11.24 11.33
N PHE A 491 11.28 10.72 12.15
CA PHE A 491 9.92 10.37 11.74
C PHE A 491 9.15 11.56 11.12
N CYS A 492 9.36 12.78 11.62
CA CYS A 492 8.75 13.99 11.04
C CYS A 492 9.52 14.59 9.85
N GLY A 493 10.70 14.07 9.48
CA GLY A 493 11.54 14.62 8.41
C GLY A 493 12.18 15.98 8.72
N ILE A 494 12.04 16.47 9.96
CA ILE A 494 12.56 17.78 10.40
C ILE A 494 14.05 17.68 10.78
N HIS A 495 14.49 16.49 11.21
CA HIS A 495 15.86 16.24 11.69
C HIS A 495 16.99 16.69 10.74
N VAL A 496 16.82 16.65 9.41
CA VAL A 496 17.89 17.07 8.49
C VAL A 496 18.16 18.56 8.62
N ALA A 497 17.11 19.39 8.68
CA ALA A 497 17.25 20.81 8.93
C ALA A 497 17.91 21.06 10.29
N VAL A 498 17.52 20.31 11.32
CA VAL A 498 18.13 20.35 12.66
C VAL A 498 19.61 20.01 12.63
N TYR A 499 20.02 18.92 12.00
CA TYR A 499 21.44 18.56 11.88
C TYR A 499 22.23 19.59 11.07
N VAL A 500 21.74 20.01 9.90
CA VAL A 500 22.45 21.00 9.04
C VAL A 500 22.65 22.32 9.78
N THR A 501 21.65 22.78 10.53
CA THR A 501 21.67 24.08 11.22
C THR A 501 22.46 24.05 12.53
N LEU A 502 22.66 22.89 13.14
CA LEU A 502 23.50 22.71 14.33
C LEU A 502 24.96 22.36 14.00
N GLN A 503 25.18 21.53 12.98
CA GLN A 503 26.50 20.94 12.69
C GLN A 503 27.56 21.99 12.39
N ALA A 504 27.27 22.92 11.47
CA ALA A 504 28.26 23.90 11.04
C ALA A 504 28.55 24.98 12.11
N PRO A 505 27.55 25.58 12.80
CA PRO A 505 27.83 26.58 13.83
C PRO A 505 28.51 26.01 15.09
N LEU A 506 28.06 24.85 15.60
CA LEU A 506 28.66 24.25 16.80
C LEU A 506 30.15 23.93 16.57
N ILE A 507 30.46 23.13 15.55
CA ILE A 507 31.86 22.74 15.26
C ILE A 507 32.71 23.98 14.92
N ALA A 508 32.14 25.04 14.33
CA ALA A 508 32.88 26.27 14.06
C ALA A 508 33.20 27.11 15.30
N GLN A 509 32.29 27.17 16.28
CA GLN A 509 32.46 28.00 17.49
C GLN A 509 33.30 27.30 18.57
N THR A 510 33.13 25.99 18.76
CA THR A 510 33.78 25.23 19.84
C THR A 510 34.87 24.27 19.34
N GLY A 511 35.13 24.23 18.03
CA GLY A 511 36.05 23.27 17.38
C GLY A 511 35.55 21.81 17.38
N SER A 512 34.52 21.50 18.16
CA SER A 512 33.96 20.15 18.30
C SER A 512 32.60 20.16 19.01
N SER A 513 31.76 19.14 18.79
CA SER A 513 30.41 19.07 19.38
C SER A 513 30.20 17.81 20.22
N LEU A 514 29.62 17.97 21.41
CA LEU A 514 29.24 16.92 22.35
C LEU A 514 27.80 16.42 22.11
N ILE A 515 26.91 17.26 21.56
CA ILE A 515 25.51 16.90 21.29
C ILE A 515 25.36 15.91 20.12
N LEU A 516 26.14 16.07 19.03
CA LEU A 516 25.97 15.33 17.79
C LEU A 516 26.17 13.79 17.93
N PRO A 517 27.16 13.28 18.69
CA PRO A 517 27.29 11.84 18.96
C PRO A 517 26.03 11.20 19.57
N GLY A 518 25.29 11.92 20.41
CA GLY A 518 23.99 11.47 20.94
C GLY A 518 22.97 11.16 19.83
N GLY A 519 23.07 11.85 18.70
CA GLY A 519 22.31 11.56 17.49
C GLY A 519 22.51 10.13 16.99
N GLN A 520 23.75 9.64 17.01
CA GLN A 520 24.09 8.26 16.61
C GLN A 520 23.76 7.24 17.69
N ALA A 521 23.86 7.61 18.98
CA ALA A 521 23.32 6.76 20.04
C ALA A 521 21.85 6.45 19.75
N ALA A 522 21.06 7.44 19.32
CA ALA A 522 19.67 7.22 18.93
C ALA A 522 19.49 6.28 17.72
N VAL A 523 20.40 6.30 16.73
CA VAL A 523 20.44 5.33 15.62
C VAL A 523 20.63 3.90 16.17
N TRP A 524 21.66 3.69 16.99
CA TRP A 524 21.98 2.39 17.57
C TRP A 524 20.88 1.88 18.52
N GLY A 525 20.18 2.77 19.22
CA GLY A 525 19.00 2.45 20.01
C GLY A 525 17.83 1.92 19.17
N GLN A 526 17.53 2.52 18.00
CA GLN A 526 16.50 2.03 17.08
C GLN A 526 16.88 0.68 16.45
N ILE A 527 18.16 0.49 16.09
CA ILE A 527 18.71 -0.80 15.63
C ILE A 527 18.55 -1.86 16.73
N GLY A 528 18.96 -1.55 17.97
CA GLY A 528 18.82 -2.43 19.12
C GLY A 528 17.37 -2.83 19.38
N ALA A 529 16.43 -1.88 19.29
CA ALA A 529 15.00 -2.18 19.42
C ALA A 529 14.49 -3.13 18.32
N ALA A 530 14.92 -2.96 17.07
CA ALA A 530 14.56 -3.84 15.97
C ALA A 530 15.18 -5.25 16.11
N ILE A 531 16.42 -5.36 16.59
CA ILE A 531 17.05 -6.65 16.95
C ILE A 531 16.29 -7.31 18.12
N GLY A 532 15.83 -6.54 19.10
CA GLY A 532 14.93 -7.02 20.14
C GLY A 532 13.65 -7.62 19.57
N VAL A 533 13.00 -6.94 18.61
CA VAL A 533 11.84 -7.50 17.89
C VAL A 533 12.22 -8.76 17.10
N LEU A 534 13.39 -8.81 16.46
CA LEU A 534 13.87 -9.98 15.70
C LEU A 534 14.05 -11.23 16.59
N ILE A 535 14.56 -11.04 17.81
CA ILE A 535 14.71 -12.10 18.81
C ILE A 535 13.33 -12.57 19.28
N MET A 536 12.45 -11.64 19.66
CA MET A 536 11.12 -11.96 20.21
C MET A 536 10.13 -12.54 19.19
N THR A 537 10.18 -12.08 17.93
CA THR A 537 9.13 -12.41 16.96
C THR A 537 9.16 -13.87 16.57
N LYS A 538 7.99 -14.45 16.31
CA LYS A 538 7.85 -15.79 15.72
C LYS A 538 7.50 -15.74 14.23
N ASN A 539 7.09 -14.59 13.71
CA ASN A 539 6.70 -14.40 12.32
C ASN A 539 7.94 -14.34 11.40
N LYS A 540 8.12 -15.33 10.51
CA LYS A 540 9.30 -15.42 9.63
C LYS A 540 9.37 -14.32 8.57
N ASN A 541 8.22 -13.80 8.13
CA ASN A 541 8.18 -12.68 7.19
C ASN A 541 8.70 -11.42 7.88
N LEU A 542 8.28 -11.15 9.12
CA LEU A 542 8.82 -10.05 9.92
C LEU A 542 10.31 -10.20 10.21
N LYS A 543 10.81 -11.42 10.53
CA LYS A 543 12.27 -11.64 10.65
C LYS A 543 13.02 -11.29 9.37
N THR A 544 12.47 -11.67 8.22
CA THR A 544 13.09 -11.42 6.90
C THR A 544 13.14 -9.91 6.60
N ILE A 545 12.08 -9.17 6.93
CA ILE A 545 12.04 -7.70 6.81
C ILE A 545 13.12 -7.07 7.69
N ILE A 546 13.17 -7.42 8.98
CA ILE A 546 14.16 -6.84 9.91
C ILE A 546 15.58 -7.09 9.41
N ILE A 547 15.92 -8.35 9.10
CA ILE A 547 17.25 -8.73 8.59
C ILE A 547 17.61 -7.98 7.30
N GLY A 548 16.66 -7.76 6.39
CA GLY A 548 16.88 -6.99 5.16
C GLY A 548 17.14 -5.49 5.40
N THR A 549 16.60 -4.92 6.48
CA THR A 549 16.76 -3.48 6.80
C THR A 549 18.00 -3.15 7.65
N LEU A 550 18.50 -4.11 8.44
CA LEU A 550 19.66 -3.91 9.34
C LEU A 550 20.92 -3.31 8.66
N PRO A 551 21.36 -3.77 7.47
CA PRO A 551 22.56 -3.22 6.83
C PRO A 551 22.44 -1.73 6.52
N SER A 552 21.26 -1.25 6.11
CA SER A 552 21.06 0.17 5.80
C SER A 552 21.09 1.03 7.06
N ALA A 553 20.43 0.57 8.13
CA ALA A 553 20.40 1.32 9.39
C ALA A 553 21.78 1.40 10.06
N ALA A 554 22.63 0.37 9.90
CA ALA A 554 24.02 0.38 10.39
C ALA A 554 24.89 1.49 9.78
N PHE A 555 24.50 2.07 8.64
CA PHE A 555 25.10 3.26 8.03
C PHE A 555 24.34 4.57 8.35
N GLY A 556 23.54 4.60 9.43
CA GLY A 556 22.79 5.78 9.88
C GLY A 556 21.36 5.92 9.34
N ILE A 557 20.98 5.15 8.32
CA ILE A 557 19.72 5.31 7.57
C ILE A 557 18.56 4.61 8.31
N THR A 558 18.19 5.18 9.45
CA THR A 558 17.21 4.62 10.39
C THR A 558 15.80 4.47 9.83
N GLU A 559 15.42 5.28 8.82
CA GLU A 559 14.10 5.29 8.17
C GLU A 559 13.66 3.89 7.75
N THR A 560 14.60 3.08 7.25
CA THR A 560 14.37 1.70 6.81
C THR A 560 13.79 0.81 7.92
N ILE A 561 14.34 0.92 9.14
CA ILE A 561 13.89 0.19 10.32
C ILE A 561 12.69 0.88 10.98
N LEU A 562 12.69 2.21 11.04
CA LEU A 562 11.60 3.00 11.61
C LEU A 562 10.27 2.66 10.93
N TYR A 563 10.21 2.79 9.60
CA TYR A 563 8.99 2.52 8.83
C TYR A 563 8.75 1.02 8.61
N GLY A 564 9.81 0.20 8.49
CA GLY A 564 9.66 -1.25 8.28
C GLY A 564 9.27 -2.05 9.51
N VAL A 565 9.62 -1.59 10.73
CA VAL A 565 9.55 -2.39 11.95
C VAL A 565 9.03 -1.60 13.15
N ASN A 566 9.74 -0.54 13.54
CA ASN A 566 9.60 0.03 14.88
C ASN A 566 8.32 0.86 15.05
N ILE A 567 7.92 1.63 14.03
CA ILE A 567 6.68 2.42 14.02
C ILE A 567 5.44 1.54 13.82
N PRO A 568 5.38 0.58 12.86
CA PRO A 568 4.24 -0.34 12.75
C PRO A 568 3.92 -1.11 14.03
N LYS A 569 4.93 -1.48 14.82
CA LYS A 569 4.77 -2.12 16.13
C LYS A 569 4.59 -1.14 17.30
N GLY A 570 4.79 0.16 17.08
CA GLY A 570 4.52 1.28 17.98
C GLY A 570 5.42 1.39 19.21
N ARG A 571 5.46 0.34 20.05
CA ARG A 571 6.30 0.29 21.26
C ARG A 571 7.81 0.25 20.97
N PRO A 572 8.32 -0.55 20.00
CA PRO A 572 9.76 -0.62 19.75
C PRO A 572 10.36 0.72 19.36
N PHE A 573 9.62 1.60 18.68
CA PHE A 573 10.06 2.96 18.39
C PHE A 573 10.41 3.77 19.66
N ILE A 574 9.48 3.84 20.63
CA ILE A 574 9.71 4.58 21.89
C ILE A 574 10.84 3.94 22.70
N ILE A 575 10.93 2.61 22.69
CA ILE A 575 12.02 1.87 23.34
C ILE A 575 13.36 2.21 22.69
N GLY A 576 13.42 2.32 21.37
CA GLY A 576 14.61 2.77 20.63
C GLY A 576 15.03 4.20 20.98
N CYS A 577 14.07 5.12 21.18
CA CYS A 577 14.37 6.47 21.65
C CYS A 577 14.93 6.47 23.08
N ALA A 578 14.35 5.67 23.99
CA ALA A 578 14.82 5.54 25.37
C ALA A 578 16.21 4.90 25.45
N ALA A 579 16.47 3.86 24.65
CA ALA A 579 17.79 3.26 24.51
C ALA A 579 18.82 4.24 23.91
N GLY A 580 18.39 5.04 22.93
CA GLY A 580 19.13 6.17 22.40
C GLY A 580 19.54 7.16 23.48
N ALA A 581 18.60 7.54 24.35
CA ALA A 581 18.86 8.41 25.49
C ALA A 581 19.91 7.84 26.45
N VAL A 582 19.84 6.55 26.79
CA VAL A 582 20.83 5.90 27.66
C VAL A 582 22.23 5.94 27.05
N GLY A 583 22.36 5.61 25.75
CA GLY A 583 23.64 5.74 25.05
C GLY A 583 24.14 7.19 24.93
N GLY A 584 23.22 8.14 24.72
CA GLY A 584 23.51 9.57 24.67
C GLY A 584 24.02 10.11 26.00
N VAL A 585 23.42 9.70 27.13
CA VAL A 585 23.94 10.01 28.48
C VAL A 585 25.36 9.50 28.62
N VAL A 586 25.65 8.25 28.24
CA VAL A 586 27.00 7.67 28.33
C VAL A 586 28.01 8.41 27.44
N MET A 587 27.66 8.77 26.21
CA MET A 587 28.54 9.57 25.36
C MET A 587 28.78 10.98 25.94
N GLY A 588 27.74 11.59 26.51
CA GLY A 588 27.81 12.89 27.16
C GLY A 588 28.67 12.88 28.43
N THR A 589 28.57 11.85 29.29
CA THR A 589 29.41 11.73 30.49
C THR A 589 30.87 11.45 30.15
N LEU A 590 31.13 10.68 29.09
CA LEU A 590 32.48 10.38 28.62
C LEU A 590 33.11 11.52 27.79
N GLY A 591 32.36 12.57 27.48
CA GLY A 591 32.89 13.76 26.79
C GLY A 591 33.16 13.57 25.30
N VAL A 592 32.49 12.61 24.64
CA VAL A 592 32.70 12.27 23.22
C VAL A 592 32.47 13.48 22.33
N ARG A 593 33.50 13.96 21.61
CA ARG A 593 33.41 15.19 20.81
C ARG A 593 33.65 14.95 19.32
N LEU A 594 32.63 15.20 18.50
CA LEU A 594 32.78 15.20 17.04
C LEU A 594 33.60 16.39 16.58
N GLN A 595 34.73 16.15 15.94
CA GLN A 595 35.70 17.18 15.51
C GLN A 595 35.65 17.43 14.01
N ARG A 596 35.30 16.42 13.21
CA ARG A 596 35.08 16.54 11.76
C ARG A 596 33.83 15.81 11.31
N LEU A 597 33.11 16.39 10.35
CA LEU A 597 31.91 15.77 9.76
C LEU A 597 32.31 14.55 8.92
N VAL A 598 31.60 13.44 9.09
CA VAL A 598 31.83 12.15 8.42
C VAL A 598 30.48 11.46 8.13
N GLY A 599 30.51 10.25 7.56
CA GLY A 599 29.32 9.42 7.41
C GLY A 599 28.77 8.90 8.75
N ASP A 600 27.48 8.60 8.78
CA ASP A 600 26.77 8.17 9.99
C ASP A 600 26.98 6.68 10.34
N GLY A 601 26.43 6.26 11.49
CA GLY A 601 26.42 4.87 11.94
C GLY A 601 27.82 4.31 12.18
N ILE A 602 28.15 3.21 11.49
CA ILE A 602 29.45 2.52 11.60
C ILE A 602 30.64 3.35 11.10
N LEU A 603 30.41 4.38 10.27
CA LEU A 603 31.46 5.27 9.75
C LEU A 603 31.70 6.48 10.67
N TYR A 604 30.79 6.75 11.60
CA TYR A 604 30.87 7.92 12.49
C TYR A 604 32.12 7.98 13.41
N PRO A 605 32.71 6.85 13.89
CA PRO A 605 33.97 6.89 14.61
C PRO A 605 35.11 7.60 13.85
N MET A 606 35.05 7.62 12.52
CA MET A 606 36.05 8.31 11.68
C MET A 606 36.06 9.83 11.91
N GLY A 607 35.01 10.42 12.49
CA GLY A 607 34.90 11.85 12.80
C GLY A 607 35.45 12.25 14.17
N LEU A 608 35.87 11.25 14.95
CA LEU A 608 36.37 11.37 16.32
C LEU A 608 37.87 11.08 16.33
N ASN A 609 38.60 11.60 17.32
CA ASN A 609 40.04 11.40 17.47
C ASN A 609 40.40 10.75 18.80
N GLY A 610 41.41 9.89 18.79
CA GLY A 610 41.94 9.25 19.99
C GLY A 610 40.88 8.49 20.79
N ILE A 611 40.80 8.79 22.09
CA ILE A 611 39.95 8.06 23.04
C ILE A 611 38.44 8.25 22.79
N ASP A 612 38.03 9.33 22.13
CA ASP A 612 36.62 9.59 21.79
C ASP A 612 36.04 8.51 20.88
N GLN A 613 36.86 7.90 20.01
CA GLN A 613 36.45 6.76 19.18
C GLN A 613 36.03 5.56 20.05
N LEU A 614 36.80 5.26 21.09
CA LEU A 614 36.53 4.16 22.02
C LEU A 614 35.26 4.45 22.85
N TRP A 615 35.14 5.66 23.39
CA TRP A 615 33.97 6.09 24.15
C TRP A 615 32.69 6.11 23.31
N PHE A 616 32.77 6.49 22.04
CA PHE A 616 31.66 6.38 21.10
C PHE A 616 31.24 4.93 20.83
N LEU A 617 32.20 4.01 20.64
CA LEU A 617 31.89 2.60 20.45
C LEU A 617 31.20 2.02 21.70
N ILE A 618 31.66 2.39 22.90
CA ILE A 618 31.04 1.99 24.18
C ILE A 618 29.62 2.57 24.30
N GLY A 619 29.42 3.87 24.07
CA GLY A 619 28.09 4.49 24.12
C GLY A 619 27.10 3.91 23.09
N SER A 620 27.59 3.60 21.89
CA SER A 620 26.81 2.95 20.82
C SER A 620 26.42 1.53 21.20
N LEU A 621 27.35 0.76 21.76
CA LEU A 621 27.11 -0.60 22.25
C LEU A 621 26.11 -0.61 23.41
N VAL A 622 26.24 0.31 24.37
CA VAL A 622 25.27 0.49 25.47
C VAL A 622 23.89 0.81 24.91
N SER A 623 23.77 1.69 23.91
CA SER A 623 22.48 2.00 23.29
C SER A 623 21.85 0.78 22.59
N LEU A 624 22.65 0.04 21.83
CA LEU A 624 22.19 -1.18 21.14
C LEU A 624 21.72 -2.25 22.15
N ILE A 625 22.51 -2.50 23.21
CA ILE A 625 22.17 -3.47 24.26
C ILE A 625 20.92 -3.02 25.02
N ALA A 626 20.82 -1.74 25.39
CA ALA A 626 19.63 -1.18 26.03
C ALA A 626 18.39 -1.36 25.14
N GLY A 627 18.50 -1.11 23.83
CA GLY A 627 17.42 -1.30 22.87
C GLY A 627 16.93 -2.75 22.79
N ILE A 628 17.87 -3.70 22.77
CA ILE A 628 17.57 -5.14 22.77
C ILE A 628 16.87 -5.54 24.07
N LEU A 629 17.48 -5.24 25.24
CA LEU A 629 16.97 -5.67 26.54
C LEU A 629 15.63 -5.02 26.88
N LEU A 630 15.50 -3.70 26.74
CA LEU A 630 14.24 -2.99 26.98
C LEU A 630 13.13 -3.51 26.05
N THR A 631 13.45 -3.89 24.83
CA THR A 631 12.46 -4.53 23.94
C THR A 631 12.06 -5.90 24.47
N ILE A 632 13.01 -6.78 24.80
CA ILE A 632 12.73 -8.10 25.37
C ILE A 632 11.84 -8.04 26.62
N PHE A 633 12.02 -7.04 27.49
CA PHE A 633 11.22 -6.89 28.71
C PHE A 633 9.87 -6.15 28.51
N LEU A 634 9.81 -5.10 27.68
CA LEU A 634 8.66 -4.18 27.60
C LEU A 634 7.78 -4.37 26.37
N TYR A 635 8.32 -4.92 25.28
CA TYR A 635 7.54 -5.28 24.09
C TYR A 635 6.88 -6.65 24.26
N LYS A 636 5.70 -6.82 23.68
CA LYS A 636 4.99 -8.11 23.58
C LYS A 636 4.30 -8.12 22.24
N GLU A 637 4.77 -8.98 21.33
CA GLU A 637 4.26 -9.06 19.95
C GLU A 637 2.77 -9.40 19.90
N ARG A 638 2.36 -10.37 20.72
CA ARG A 638 0.97 -10.80 20.85
C ARG A 638 0.49 -10.53 22.28
N LEU A 639 -0.65 -9.85 22.42
CA LEU A 639 -1.37 -9.82 23.69
C LEU A 639 -2.07 -11.17 23.88
N ASN A 640 -2.09 -11.68 25.10
CA ASN A 640 -2.90 -12.85 25.40
C ASN A 640 -4.39 -12.45 25.43
N GLU A 641 -5.23 -13.27 24.81
CA GLU A 641 -6.66 -13.08 24.57
C GLU A 641 -7.40 -12.72 25.86
N TYR A 642 -7.21 -13.50 26.92
CA TYR A 642 -7.77 -13.23 28.26
C TYR A 642 -7.28 -11.90 28.86
N LYS A 643 -5.99 -11.57 28.72
CA LYS A 643 -5.46 -10.28 29.20
C LYS A 643 -6.01 -9.11 28.39
N TYR A 644 -6.29 -9.31 27.10
CA TYR A 644 -6.88 -8.30 26.25
C TYR A 644 -8.37 -8.12 26.57
N SER A 645 -9.17 -9.18 26.61
CA SER A 645 -10.59 -9.11 27.00
C SER A 645 -10.76 -8.49 28.38
N LYS A 646 -9.95 -8.88 29.38
CA LYS A 646 -9.95 -8.24 30.72
C LYS A 646 -9.65 -6.73 30.67
N LYS A 647 -8.80 -6.27 29.76
CA LYS A 647 -8.50 -4.83 29.54
C LYS A 647 -9.67 -4.09 28.87
N ILE A 648 -10.41 -4.73 27.96
CA ILE A 648 -11.64 -4.18 27.37
C ILE A 648 -12.74 -4.11 28.44
N SER A 649 -12.96 -5.22 29.16
CA SER A 649 -13.88 -5.36 30.29
C SER A 649 -13.64 -4.29 31.37
N SER A 650 -12.38 -4.01 31.71
CA SER A 650 -11.99 -2.93 32.62
C SER A 650 -12.39 -1.55 32.09
N LYS A 651 -12.10 -1.23 30.82
CA LYS A 651 -12.51 0.03 30.18
C LYS A 651 -14.03 0.19 30.09
N LEU A 652 -14.75 -0.89 29.77
CA LEU A 652 -16.21 -0.92 29.72
C LEU A 652 -16.79 -0.67 31.11
N ARG A 653 -16.27 -1.33 32.15
CA ARG A 653 -16.67 -1.08 33.55
C ARG A 653 -16.42 0.38 33.97
N SER A 654 -15.25 0.94 33.67
CA SER A 654 -14.95 2.36 33.96
C SER A 654 -15.85 3.32 33.17
N PHE A 655 -16.27 2.96 31.96
CA PHE A 655 -17.25 3.71 31.18
C PHE A 655 -18.63 3.67 31.86
N LEU A 656 -19.14 2.48 32.20
CA LEU A 656 -20.45 2.32 32.86
C LEU A 656 -20.50 3.07 34.20
N ILE A 657 -19.49 2.92 35.06
CA ILE A 657 -19.40 3.64 36.34
C ILE A 657 -19.39 5.16 36.14
N LYS A 658 -18.65 5.65 35.13
CA LYS A 658 -18.51 7.10 34.92
C LYS A 658 -19.79 7.77 34.41
N TYR A 659 -20.50 7.14 33.47
CA TYR A 659 -21.64 7.78 32.79
C TYR A 659 -23.01 7.30 33.31
N PHE A 660 -23.07 6.15 33.97
CA PHE A 660 -24.31 5.55 34.48
C PHE A 660 -24.19 5.11 35.97
N PRO A 661 -23.76 5.99 36.89
CA PRO A 661 -23.55 5.64 38.31
C PRO A 661 -24.84 5.22 39.05
N GLN A 662 -26.02 5.58 38.51
CA GLN A 662 -27.32 5.28 39.11
C GLN A 662 -27.73 3.80 38.97
N VAL A 663 -27.13 3.06 38.03
CA VAL A 663 -27.53 1.69 37.69
C VAL A 663 -26.78 0.69 38.58
N LYS A 664 -27.40 0.28 39.69
CA LYS A 664 -26.88 -0.72 40.65
C LYS A 664 -26.88 -2.17 40.12
N VAL A 665 -26.39 -2.40 38.91
CA VAL A 665 -26.21 -3.77 38.36
C VAL A 665 -24.76 -4.19 38.61
N ASP A 666 -24.53 -5.25 39.41
CA ASP A 666 -23.19 -5.79 39.58
C ASP A 666 -22.74 -6.57 38.34
N ASN A 667 -22.19 -5.84 37.39
CA ASN A 667 -21.60 -6.40 36.18
C ASN A 667 -20.22 -7.02 36.42
N LYS A 668 -19.66 -6.98 37.63
CA LYS A 668 -18.33 -7.55 37.90
C LYS A 668 -18.34 -9.06 37.64
N GLU A 669 -19.35 -9.78 38.14
CA GLU A 669 -19.47 -11.21 37.94
C GLU A 669 -19.76 -11.57 36.47
N LYS A 670 -20.71 -10.89 35.81
CA LYS A 670 -20.98 -11.08 34.37
C LYS A 670 -19.72 -10.85 33.51
N LEU A 671 -18.95 -9.79 33.79
CA LEU A 671 -17.67 -9.51 33.12
C LEU A 671 -16.61 -10.59 33.42
N GLU A 672 -16.50 -11.06 34.66
CA GLU A 672 -15.56 -12.13 35.02
C GLU A 672 -15.92 -13.46 34.34
N THR A 673 -17.20 -13.80 34.21
CA THR A 673 -17.68 -14.97 33.46
C THR A 673 -17.30 -14.87 31.97
N LEU A 674 -17.59 -13.75 31.30
CA LEU A 674 -17.15 -13.54 29.93
C LEU A 674 -15.64 -13.67 29.79
N ASN A 675 -14.86 -13.06 30.69
CA ASN A 675 -13.40 -13.18 30.66
C ASN A 675 -12.94 -14.64 30.90
N LYS A 676 -13.61 -15.43 31.75
CA LYS A 676 -13.29 -16.86 31.95
C LYS A 676 -13.44 -17.68 30.66
N GLU A 677 -14.38 -17.35 29.77
CA GLU A 677 -14.48 -18.02 28.46
C GLU A 677 -13.22 -17.82 27.60
N PHE A 678 -12.65 -16.61 27.59
CA PHE A 678 -11.36 -16.34 26.93
C PHE A 678 -10.19 -17.09 27.59
N LEU A 679 -10.24 -17.34 28.91
CA LEU A 679 -9.23 -18.13 29.61
C LEU A 679 -9.31 -19.62 29.24
N ASN A 680 -10.52 -20.16 29.17
CA ASN A 680 -10.77 -21.56 28.83
C ASN A 680 -10.38 -21.88 27.37
N SER A 681 -10.53 -20.91 26.47
CA SER A 681 -10.19 -21.02 25.03
C SER A 681 -8.68 -20.98 24.73
N LYS A 682 -7.83 -20.84 25.75
CA LYS A 682 -6.39 -20.57 25.60
C LYS A 682 -5.64 -21.66 24.82
N LYS A 683 -6.10 -22.91 24.86
CA LYS A 683 -5.44 -24.04 24.19
C LYS A 683 -5.59 -23.92 22.67
N GLU A 684 -6.79 -23.66 22.21
CA GLU A 684 -7.18 -23.50 20.81
C GLU A 684 -6.40 -22.35 20.15
N PHE A 685 -6.28 -21.20 20.83
CA PHE A 685 -5.44 -20.08 20.37
C PHE A 685 -3.95 -20.44 20.28
N LEU A 686 -3.42 -21.22 21.23
CA LEU A 686 -2.01 -21.64 21.24
C LEU A 686 -1.69 -22.68 20.16
N ASP A 687 -2.59 -23.64 19.93
CA ASP A 687 -2.39 -24.69 18.94
C ASP A 687 -2.55 -24.14 17.51
N TYR A 688 -3.50 -23.22 17.28
CA TYR A 688 -3.60 -22.48 16.02
C TYR A 688 -2.38 -21.58 15.76
N GLU A 689 -1.86 -20.90 16.78
CA GLU A 689 -0.63 -20.12 16.67
C GLU A 689 0.61 -20.99 16.31
N LYS A 690 0.71 -22.23 16.81
CA LYS A 690 1.76 -23.19 16.39
C LYS A 690 1.59 -23.60 14.93
N TYR A 691 0.37 -23.81 14.48
CA TYR A 691 0.05 -24.10 13.08
C TYR A 691 0.50 -22.95 12.16
N LEU A 692 0.14 -21.69 12.47
CA LEU A 692 0.56 -20.54 11.66
C LEU A 692 2.10 -20.35 11.62
N GLN A 693 2.83 -20.69 12.68
CA GLN A 693 4.30 -20.69 12.66
C GLN A 693 4.89 -21.71 11.68
N LYS A 694 4.26 -22.89 11.55
CA LYS A 694 4.64 -23.90 10.56
C LYS A 694 4.25 -23.45 9.15
N LEU A 695 3.05 -22.89 8.98
CA LEU A 695 2.53 -22.40 7.70
C LEU A 695 3.43 -21.30 7.11
N THR A 696 3.64 -20.22 7.86
CA THR A 696 4.48 -19.08 7.44
C THR A 696 5.95 -19.47 7.20
N ASN A 697 6.43 -20.58 7.79
CA ASN A 697 7.74 -21.14 7.47
C ASN A 697 7.79 -21.79 6.08
N ILE A 698 6.74 -22.49 5.66
CA ILE A 698 6.66 -23.07 4.32
C ILE A 698 6.48 -21.97 3.28
N GLU A 699 5.61 -20.99 3.55
CA GLU A 699 5.41 -19.81 2.68
C GLU A 699 6.69 -19.00 2.48
N SER A 700 7.44 -18.74 3.55
CA SER A 700 8.76 -18.07 3.47
C SER A 700 9.80 -18.88 2.67
N LYS A 701 9.69 -20.21 2.62
CA LYS A 701 10.53 -21.05 1.74
C LYS A 701 10.10 -20.95 0.27
N ILE A 702 8.79 -20.99 0.00
CA ILE A 702 8.24 -20.84 -1.37
C ILE A 702 8.71 -19.51 -1.97
N LEU A 703 8.52 -18.40 -1.25
CA LEU A 703 8.98 -17.07 -1.66
C LEU A 703 10.48 -17.01 -1.99
N LYS A 704 11.33 -17.73 -1.24
CA LYS A 704 12.78 -17.82 -1.51
C LYS A 704 13.10 -18.61 -2.78
N VAL A 705 12.35 -19.67 -3.07
CA VAL A 705 12.51 -20.47 -4.30
C VAL A 705 12.05 -19.66 -5.52
N GLU A 706 10.92 -18.97 -5.42
CA GLU A 706 10.43 -18.04 -6.44
C GLU A 706 11.45 -16.92 -6.73
N GLN A 707 11.97 -16.28 -5.68
CA GLN A 707 12.99 -15.23 -5.82
C GLN A 707 14.33 -15.76 -6.38
N LYS A 708 14.71 -17.00 -6.07
CA LYS A 708 15.87 -17.69 -6.65
C LYS A 708 15.66 -17.95 -8.15
N GLU A 709 14.47 -18.38 -8.55
CA GLU A 709 14.11 -18.60 -9.95
C GLU A 709 14.10 -17.29 -10.75
N GLU A 710 13.45 -16.26 -10.22
CA GLU A 710 13.36 -14.94 -10.84
C GLU A 710 14.76 -14.32 -11.03
N ASN A 711 15.65 -14.47 -10.04
CA ASN A 711 17.04 -14.01 -10.13
C ASN A 711 17.86 -14.80 -11.17
N ALA A 712 17.64 -16.10 -11.32
CA ALA A 712 18.28 -16.90 -12.37
C ALA A 712 17.81 -16.48 -13.77
N LYS A 713 16.50 -16.32 -13.94
CA LYS A 713 15.87 -15.80 -15.18
C LYS A 713 16.37 -14.40 -15.52
N LYS A 714 16.44 -13.47 -14.57
CA LYS A 714 17.01 -12.12 -14.76
C LYS A 714 18.48 -12.16 -15.20
N LYS A 715 19.31 -13.06 -14.65
CA LYS A 715 20.72 -13.23 -15.08
C LYS A 715 20.82 -13.76 -16.51
N LEU A 716 20.00 -14.74 -16.89
CA LEU A 716 19.94 -15.27 -18.24
C LEU A 716 19.45 -14.21 -19.24
N TYR A 717 18.36 -13.51 -18.93
CA TYR A 717 17.84 -12.39 -19.73
C TYR A 717 18.90 -11.30 -19.98
N LYS A 718 19.69 -10.94 -18.94
CA LYS A 718 20.80 -9.98 -19.11
C LYS A 718 21.88 -10.49 -20.06
N LYS A 719 22.20 -11.79 -20.05
CA LYS A 719 23.16 -12.41 -21.00
C LYS A 719 22.61 -12.44 -22.43
N ILE A 720 21.33 -12.82 -22.60
CA ILE A 720 20.63 -12.80 -23.91
C ILE A 720 20.70 -11.39 -24.51
N LYS A 721 20.34 -10.36 -23.74
CA LYS A 721 20.36 -8.96 -24.17
C LYS A 721 21.77 -8.41 -24.45
N GLN A 722 22.81 -8.94 -23.79
CA GLN A 722 24.21 -8.58 -24.10
C GLN A 722 24.73 -9.21 -25.40
N LEU A 723 24.14 -10.32 -25.85
CA LEU A 723 24.45 -10.97 -27.12
C LEU A 723 23.60 -10.45 -28.28
N GLU A 724 22.43 -9.88 -27.98
CA GLU A 724 21.50 -9.28 -28.95
C GLU A 724 22.12 -8.14 -29.77
N ASN A 725 23.10 -7.42 -29.21
CA ASN A 725 23.83 -6.35 -29.89
C ASN A 725 25.07 -6.84 -30.67
N LYS A 726 25.29 -8.17 -30.79
CA LYS A 726 26.48 -8.74 -31.47
C LYS A 726 26.05 -9.56 -32.69
N THR A 727 26.57 -9.18 -33.85
CA THR A 727 26.23 -9.78 -35.15
C THR A 727 26.96 -11.08 -35.47
N ASN A 728 27.99 -11.45 -34.70
CA ASN A 728 28.77 -12.67 -34.94
C ASN A 728 27.93 -13.94 -34.73
N GLU A 729 28.08 -14.92 -35.61
CA GLU A 729 27.34 -16.19 -35.60
C GLU A 729 27.41 -16.94 -34.25
N PHE A 730 28.61 -17.00 -33.65
CA PHE A 730 28.82 -17.55 -32.30
C PHE A 730 28.02 -16.84 -31.19
N ALA A 731 27.74 -15.54 -31.33
CA ALA A 731 26.90 -14.80 -30.40
C ALA A 731 25.42 -15.16 -30.58
N LYS A 732 24.99 -15.45 -31.81
CA LYS A 732 23.65 -15.95 -32.15
C LYS A 732 23.43 -17.34 -31.53
N THR A 733 24.32 -18.31 -31.77
CA THR A 733 24.23 -19.65 -31.16
C THR A 733 24.21 -19.61 -29.63
N LYS A 734 25.03 -18.74 -28.99
CA LYS A 734 24.97 -18.53 -27.53
C LYS A 734 23.71 -17.83 -27.05
N LYS A 735 23.13 -16.92 -27.84
CA LYS A 735 21.85 -16.29 -27.55
C LYS A 735 20.77 -17.36 -27.51
N ASP A 736 20.70 -18.21 -28.52
CA ASP A 736 19.70 -19.26 -28.66
C ASP A 736 19.83 -20.32 -27.54
N GLN A 737 21.06 -20.71 -27.19
CA GLN A 737 21.33 -21.53 -26.00
C GLN A 737 20.82 -20.87 -24.71
N TYR A 738 21.09 -19.58 -24.47
CA TYR A 738 20.60 -18.91 -23.26
C TYR A 738 19.08 -18.66 -23.27
N VAL A 739 18.46 -18.46 -24.43
CA VAL A 739 16.99 -18.39 -24.60
C VAL A 739 16.36 -19.74 -24.25
N ASN A 740 16.92 -20.84 -24.76
CA ASN A 740 16.45 -22.19 -24.44
C ASN A 740 16.60 -22.50 -22.93
N ILE A 741 17.75 -22.16 -22.33
CA ILE A 741 17.93 -22.28 -20.88
C ILE A 741 16.95 -21.37 -20.12
N TYR A 742 16.70 -20.13 -20.55
CA TYR A 742 15.75 -19.21 -19.90
C TYR A 742 14.31 -19.74 -19.93
N ASN A 743 13.89 -20.29 -21.07
CA ASN A 743 12.55 -20.84 -21.26
C ASN A 743 12.34 -22.12 -20.46
N ASN A 744 13.37 -22.97 -20.33
CA ASN A 744 13.28 -24.26 -19.64
C ASN A 744 13.69 -24.19 -18.15
N TYR A 745 14.33 -23.11 -17.70
CA TYR A 745 14.69 -22.96 -16.30
C TYR A 745 13.44 -22.75 -15.46
N SER A 746 13.10 -23.73 -14.64
CA SER A 746 12.02 -23.62 -13.67
C SER A 746 12.38 -24.33 -12.37
N LEU A 747 11.93 -23.79 -11.25
CA LEU A 747 11.96 -24.45 -9.95
C LEU A 747 10.56 -24.98 -9.58
N ASP A 748 9.67 -25.21 -10.55
CA ASP A 748 8.31 -25.73 -10.33
C ASP A 748 8.29 -27.03 -9.53
N SER A 749 9.27 -27.92 -9.66
CA SER A 749 9.37 -29.13 -8.83
C SER A 749 9.68 -28.82 -7.35
N GLU A 750 10.55 -27.84 -7.08
CA GLU A 750 10.90 -27.38 -5.72
C GLU A 750 9.71 -26.60 -5.11
N LYS A 751 9.01 -25.79 -5.91
CA LYS A 751 7.77 -25.09 -5.51
C LYS A 751 6.61 -26.06 -5.26
N LEU A 752 6.39 -27.03 -6.15
CA LEU A 752 5.34 -28.07 -6.03
C LEU A 752 5.54 -28.92 -4.77
N LYS A 753 6.79 -29.32 -4.48
CA LYS A 753 7.12 -30.03 -3.24
C LYS A 753 6.79 -29.21 -1.99
N LEU A 754 7.05 -27.90 -2.02
CA LEU A 754 6.71 -27.01 -0.91
C LEU A 754 5.21 -26.69 -0.83
N SER A 755 4.49 -26.62 -1.95
CA SER A 755 3.04 -26.43 -1.96
C SER A 755 2.30 -27.68 -1.50
N LEU A 756 2.77 -28.88 -1.87
CA LEU A 756 2.27 -30.14 -1.32
C LEU A 756 2.48 -30.19 0.20
N LEU A 757 3.70 -29.90 0.69
CA LEU A 757 3.97 -29.76 2.13
C LEU A 757 3.07 -28.73 2.83
N LYS A 758 2.65 -27.65 2.15
CA LYS A 758 1.67 -26.69 2.68
C LYS A 758 0.28 -27.32 2.75
N THR A 759 -0.18 -28.00 1.71
CA THR A 759 -1.47 -28.71 1.67
C THR A 759 -1.53 -29.82 2.72
N ASP A 760 -0.49 -30.64 2.84
CA ASP A 760 -0.37 -31.70 3.84
C ASP A 760 -0.46 -31.12 5.26
N LEU A 761 0.28 -30.03 5.54
CA LEU A 761 0.21 -29.33 6.82
C LEU A 761 -1.21 -28.79 7.11
N VAL A 762 -1.92 -28.25 6.12
CA VAL A 762 -3.31 -27.80 6.27
C VAL A 762 -4.23 -28.98 6.60
N ASN A 763 -4.08 -30.10 5.90
CA ASN A 763 -4.87 -31.32 6.10
C ASN A 763 -4.63 -31.94 7.49
N GLU A 764 -3.37 -32.12 7.89
CA GLU A 764 -2.96 -32.58 9.22
C GLU A 764 -3.51 -31.73 10.37
N ASN A 765 -3.63 -30.41 10.15
CA ASN A 765 -4.06 -29.45 11.17
C ASN A 765 -5.52 -28.99 10.98
N SER A 766 -6.28 -29.66 10.10
CA SER A 766 -7.70 -29.36 9.81
C SER A 766 -8.57 -29.32 11.07
N TYR A 767 -8.35 -30.26 12.02
CA TYR A 767 -9.01 -30.25 13.33
C TYR A 767 -8.68 -28.98 14.15
N VAL A 768 -7.42 -28.53 14.14
CA VAL A 768 -6.98 -27.33 14.87
C VAL A 768 -7.63 -26.08 14.26
N ILE A 769 -7.67 -25.99 12.94
CA ILE A 769 -8.32 -24.88 12.20
C ILE A 769 -9.83 -24.85 12.49
N ASN A 770 -10.50 -26.00 12.44
CA ASN A 770 -11.94 -26.10 12.70
C ASN A 770 -12.28 -25.82 14.17
N SER A 771 -11.45 -26.30 15.11
CA SER A 771 -11.57 -26.00 16.54
C SER A 771 -11.42 -24.49 16.81
N TYR A 772 -10.40 -23.86 16.22
CA TYR A 772 -10.19 -22.42 16.26
C TYR A 772 -11.41 -21.64 15.74
N ASN A 773 -11.85 -21.92 14.51
CA ASN A 773 -12.98 -21.26 13.87
C ASN A 773 -14.31 -21.46 14.61
N THR A 774 -14.50 -22.61 15.25
CA THR A 774 -15.68 -22.86 16.09
C THR A 774 -15.60 -22.05 17.38
N LYS A 775 -14.41 -21.93 17.98
CA LYS A 775 -14.21 -21.22 19.23
C LYS A 775 -14.26 -19.70 19.07
N THR A 776 -13.73 -19.14 17.98
CA THR A 776 -13.86 -17.71 17.65
C THR A 776 -15.34 -17.35 17.45
N LYS A 777 -16.09 -18.09 16.62
CA LYS A 777 -17.54 -17.91 16.45
C LYS A 777 -18.32 -18.02 17.77
N SER A 778 -17.95 -18.97 18.63
CA SER A 778 -18.55 -19.11 19.97
C SER A 778 -18.31 -17.87 20.83
N LEU A 779 -17.07 -17.35 20.86
CA LEU A 779 -16.72 -16.17 21.65
C LEU A 779 -17.37 -14.89 21.08
N GLU A 780 -17.47 -14.75 19.76
CA GLU A 780 -18.18 -13.63 19.13
C GLU A 780 -19.66 -13.63 19.54
N LYS A 781 -20.31 -14.81 19.54
CA LYS A 781 -21.70 -14.95 20.00
C LYS A 781 -21.86 -14.64 21.50
N SER A 782 -20.94 -15.09 22.36
CA SER A 782 -20.94 -14.75 23.79
C SER A 782 -20.78 -13.24 24.03
N VAL A 783 -19.85 -12.60 23.31
CA VAL A 783 -19.62 -11.15 23.37
C VAL A 783 -20.84 -10.38 22.89
N ASP A 784 -21.46 -10.77 21.77
CA ASP A 784 -22.64 -10.10 21.23
C ASP A 784 -23.84 -10.22 22.16
N ASN A 785 -24.11 -11.41 22.71
CA ASN A 785 -25.14 -11.60 23.72
C ASN A 785 -24.88 -10.74 24.96
N PHE A 786 -23.63 -10.69 25.44
CA PHE A 786 -23.24 -9.91 26.61
C PHE A 786 -23.42 -8.39 26.38
N LEU A 787 -22.94 -7.86 25.25
CA LEU A 787 -23.07 -6.44 24.92
C LEU A 787 -24.54 -6.05 24.68
N THR A 788 -25.34 -6.90 24.02
CA THR A 788 -26.77 -6.67 23.80
C THR A 788 -27.55 -6.65 25.12
N ASN A 789 -27.20 -7.52 26.07
CA ASN A 789 -27.82 -7.51 27.40
C ASN A 789 -27.43 -6.26 28.19
N LEU A 790 -26.17 -5.82 28.14
CA LEU A 790 -25.77 -4.55 28.74
C LEU A 790 -26.43 -3.33 28.08
N GLU A 791 -26.62 -3.36 26.76
CA GLU A 791 -27.32 -2.30 26.03
C GLU A 791 -28.80 -2.18 26.46
N LYS A 792 -29.45 -3.29 26.80
CA LYS A 792 -30.78 -3.32 27.44
C LYS A 792 -30.74 -2.81 28.88
N ASP A 793 -29.83 -3.34 29.71
CA ASP A 793 -29.69 -2.98 31.13
C ASP A 793 -29.42 -1.47 31.33
N TYR A 794 -28.68 -0.83 30.41
CA TYR A 794 -28.25 0.58 30.47
C TYR A 794 -28.90 1.48 29.41
N ARG A 795 -29.82 0.94 28.59
CA ARG A 795 -30.56 1.66 27.53
C ARG A 795 -29.68 2.51 26.59
N THR A 796 -28.49 2.02 26.22
CA THR A 796 -27.52 2.84 25.49
C THR A 796 -26.70 2.12 24.41
N LYS A 797 -26.89 2.55 23.16
CA LYS A 797 -26.16 2.07 21.97
C LYS A 797 -24.64 2.28 22.03
N TYR A 798 -24.17 3.17 22.91
CA TYR A 798 -22.74 3.45 23.09
C TYR A 798 -21.94 2.28 23.67
N ILE A 799 -22.59 1.24 24.19
CA ILE A 799 -21.93 0.00 24.64
C ILE A 799 -21.41 -0.80 23.44
N ASN A 800 -22.11 -0.80 22.31
CA ASN A 800 -21.69 -1.51 21.09
C ASN A 800 -20.36 -0.96 20.53
N ASN A 801 -19.99 0.29 20.83
CA ASN A 801 -18.67 0.84 20.48
C ASN A 801 -17.49 0.07 21.11
N PHE A 802 -17.72 -0.81 22.10
CA PHE A 802 -16.70 -1.71 22.66
C PHE A 802 -16.58 -3.05 21.92
N LYS A 803 -17.51 -3.41 21.03
CA LYS A 803 -17.51 -4.67 20.25
C LYS A 803 -16.21 -4.86 19.46
N GLY A 804 -15.73 -3.83 18.78
CA GLY A 804 -14.44 -3.85 18.07
C GLY A 804 -13.24 -4.19 18.97
N GLY A 805 -13.32 -3.85 20.27
CA GLY A 805 -12.28 -4.15 21.25
C GLY A 805 -12.25 -5.62 21.64
N TYR A 806 -13.41 -6.24 21.82
CA TYR A 806 -13.53 -7.68 22.05
C TYR A 806 -13.21 -8.48 20.78
N TRP A 807 -13.62 -8.01 19.60
CA TRP A 807 -13.22 -8.62 18.32
C TRP A 807 -11.69 -8.66 18.18
N ASN A 808 -10.99 -7.56 18.49
CA ASN A 808 -9.51 -7.55 18.52
C ASN A 808 -8.90 -8.53 19.54
N ALA A 809 -9.63 -8.89 20.61
CA ALA A 809 -9.19 -9.86 21.61
C ALA A 809 -9.44 -11.30 21.17
N ILE A 810 -10.47 -11.55 20.35
CA ILE A 810 -10.74 -12.85 19.71
C ILE A 810 -9.71 -13.10 18.60
N HIS A 811 -9.60 -12.17 17.65
CA HIS A 811 -8.74 -12.32 16.47
C HIS A 811 -7.26 -11.93 16.72
N THR A 812 -6.80 -12.02 17.98
CA THR A 812 -5.46 -11.54 18.37
C THR A 812 -4.33 -12.32 17.67
N VAL A 813 -4.57 -13.59 17.32
CA VAL A 813 -3.62 -14.41 16.57
C VAL A 813 -3.51 -13.90 15.13
N ASP A 814 -4.61 -13.83 14.38
CA ASP A 814 -4.63 -13.41 12.97
C ASP A 814 -4.09 -11.98 12.77
N ILE A 815 -4.46 -11.06 13.66
CA ILE A 815 -3.91 -9.70 13.71
C ILE A 815 -2.38 -9.71 13.89
N SER A 816 -1.84 -10.64 14.70
CA SER A 816 -0.39 -10.70 14.96
C SER A 816 0.42 -11.26 13.77
N TYR A 817 -0.18 -12.11 12.94
CA TYR A 817 0.44 -12.64 11.72
C TYR A 817 0.14 -11.77 10.47
N GLY A 818 -0.85 -10.88 10.54
CA GLY A 818 -1.20 -9.92 9.48
C GLY A 818 -2.32 -10.39 8.54
N TYR A 819 -3.13 -11.36 8.96
CA TYR A 819 -4.31 -11.81 8.22
C TYR A 819 -5.55 -10.92 8.48
N GLU A 820 -5.56 -10.18 9.59
CA GLU A 820 -6.71 -9.38 10.05
C GLU A 820 -6.28 -8.00 10.58
N ASP A 821 -7.18 -7.01 10.46
CA ASP A 821 -6.91 -5.60 10.76
C ASP A 821 -7.49 -5.12 12.10
N ILE A 822 -6.76 -4.31 12.87
CA ILE A 822 -7.22 -3.86 14.21
C ILE A 822 -8.44 -2.92 14.10
N LYS A 823 -9.60 -3.41 14.56
CA LYS A 823 -10.85 -2.63 14.64
C LYS A 823 -10.76 -1.54 15.70
N VAL A 824 -11.31 -0.37 15.39
CA VAL A 824 -11.37 0.77 16.33
C VAL A 824 -12.49 0.53 17.36
N PHE A 825 -12.30 0.96 18.60
CA PHE A 825 -13.28 0.79 19.67
C PHE A 825 -13.21 1.89 20.73
N GLY A 826 -14.32 2.06 21.47
CA GLY A 826 -14.53 3.11 22.46
C GLY A 826 -15.08 4.41 21.86
N LEU A 827 -15.33 5.39 22.72
CA LEU A 827 -16.06 6.61 22.35
C LEU A 827 -15.17 7.70 21.72
N ASN A 828 -15.70 8.31 20.66
CA ASN A 828 -15.15 9.49 20.00
C ASN A 828 -15.42 10.78 20.83
N LYS A 829 -14.83 11.92 20.42
CA LYS A 829 -14.94 13.19 21.15
C LYS A 829 -16.37 13.77 21.18
N LYS A 830 -17.18 13.52 20.13
CA LYS A 830 -18.57 13.98 20.04
C LYS A 830 -19.45 13.16 20.98
N GLU A 831 -19.41 11.84 20.88
CA GLU A 831 -20.17 10.93 21.75
C GLU A 831 -19.89 11.17 23.25
N LYS A 832 -18.64 11.45 23.62
CA LYS A 832 -18.29 11.84 25.00
C LYS A 832 -18.94 13.16 25.43
N LYS A 833 -19.01 14.16 24.54
CA LYS A 833 -19.72 15.43 24.81
C LYS A 833 -21.22 15.17 24.92
N ASP A 834 -21.80 14.41 23.99
CA ASP A 834 -23.23 14.07 23.95
C ASP A 834 -23.63 13.39 25.28
N LEU A 835 -22.91 12.33 25.68
CA LEU A 835 -23.09 11.65 26.97
C LEU A 835 -22.91 12.57 28.18
N THR A 836 -21.90 13.44 28.18
CA THR A 836 -21.69 14.39 29.30
C THR A 836 -22.83 15.43 29.36
N SER A 837 -23.39 15.83 28.22
CA SER A 837 -24.52 16.77 28.17
C SER A 837 -25.83 16.15 28.64
N LEU A 838 -26.05 14.85 28.37
CA LEU A 838 -27.18 14.09 28.91
C LEU A 838 -27.09 13.98 30.44
N MET A 839 -25.90 13.66 30.98
CA MET A 839 -25.67 13.65 32.44
C MET A 839 -25.96 14.99 33.12
N ILE A 840 -25.66 16.12 32.46
CA ILE A 840 -25.88 17.47 33.01
C ILE A 840 -27.37 17.85 32.99
N LYS A 841 -28.15 17.35 32.02
CA LYS A 841 -29.59 17.65 31.90
C LYS A 841 -30.48 16.84 32.84
N GLY A 842 -29.97 15.73 33.40
CA GLY A 842 -30.74 14.89 34.32
C GLY A 842 -31.78 13.97 33.65
N ASP A 843 -31.82 13.93 32.32
CA ASP A 843 -32.65 13.00 31.55
C ASP A 843 -32.21 11.55 31.83
N LYS A 844 -33.16 10.69 32.21
CA LYS A 844 -32.95 9.31 32.69
C LYS A 844 -32.84 8.27 31.58
#